data_AF-A0A8T4UBJ7-F1
#
_entry.id   AF-A0A8T4UBJ7-F1
#
_cell.length_a   1.000
_cell.length_b   1.000
_cell.length_c   1.000
_cell.angle_alpha   90.00
_cell.angle_beta   90.00
_cell.angle_gamma   90.00
#
_symmetry.space_group_name_H-M   'P 1'
#
loop_
_entity.id
_entity.type
_entity.pdbx_description
1 polymer ?
#
loop_
_entity_poly.entity_id
_entity_poly.type
_entity_poly.pdbx_seq_one_letter_code
_entity_poly.pdbx_strand_id
1 'polypeptide(L)'
;MIKKRIGLYIFLLFTLIYPIYSIDCEDNATRYINNPEETCYIVGGIYRTCDNIELICSEENVWLLKSAIQTEPTETEPTPPPTEPTETEPTPPALEGNDLSYVWLENVSNKPMKFDEMVYAAIALNNEGKEVGDILGRIIEQEDIDKGCWVKGACDVKSTSLGLLSLYISNSDYTKEKDWILGALTSALKEGEWLIEIESSTNGTCSLKYTVNNNPIVKSFTIQDNIILNDQGKPTSAKYYISISKDLDSSLLTKVNNQIDIDCTSIQGNILITQLYRENNNYYILESVPSSSYSLIIKNGCFSTSFGSKTCDYESSLYATWSLTESGLSLNELGVQTYLETELDNNDLHRAMLIRILERNQDLKDFYLDAMEDTQRNDGAWAAGDIFTTSFSIFSLKNIGTDMIDLAISFLERERKPDGSWNGNVKDTSMALIAIEGSIERSSNYPGSETPGGEPTDEIPTGNETIPVFGREDICNDMIDNDEDDLTDCSDPDCMFSSDCGIASPGPNGDFTDLADEIGLCDDQIDNDNDFLIDCEDGECTFDSVCGNNICDNGEWDYPDEDDIDCGGICASECGEGDVSEGGICHSDSDCKSFLVCGDNGICEEPEGAEKRIETDCTDGFDNDQDGDIDCNDFDCDFYCAGKEPEEKCTADSDCKTGEECKNGVCTTKTTTKTNTTTIIIIIVIIVLIIGGIVFFYLVKTGKIKLPGGKKKSTFDAFKKEFEFKPTFPTKPSTQQSTKPATRPFTKPTTKSKEEMELDKSIKEAEELLKK
;
A
#
# COMPACT_ATOMS: atom_id res chain seq x y z
N MET A 1 36.19 -54.31 4.80
CA MET A 1 35.13 -55.34 4.70
C MET A 1 33.85 -54.59 4.33
N ILE A 2 33.48 -54.38 3.07
CA ILE A 2 32.93 -55.34 2.09
C ILE A 2 31.77 -56.17 2.69
N LYS A 3 30.57 -55.83 2.21
CA LYS A 3 29.35 -56.64 2.05
C LYS A 3 28.69 -57.22 3.32
N LYS A 4 27.52 -56.67 3.65
CA LYS A 4 26.24 -57.35 3.40
C LYS A 4 25.11 -56.33 3.29
N ARG A 5 24.38 -56.49 2.19
CA ARG A 5 23.27 -55.70 1.66
C ARG A 5 22.14 -56.73 1.46
N ILE A 6 20.89 -56.27 1.56
CA ILE A 6 19.70 -56.79 0.85
C ILE A 6 19.01 -58.03 1.43
N GLY A 7 17.72 -57.85 1.70
CA GLY A 7 16.70 -58.90 1.61
C GLY A 7 15.64 -58.81 2.69
N LEU A 8 14.56 -58.03 2.48
CA LEU A 8 13.20 -58.56 2.29
C LEU A 8 12.20 -57.40 2.20
N TYR A 9 11.85 -57.03 0.98
CA TYR A 9 10.54 -56.48 0.65
C TYR A 9 9.77 -57.62 -0.05
N ILE A 10 8.48 -57.73 0.27
CA ILE A 10 7.41 -58.41 -0.49
C ILE A 10 7.27 -59.93 -0.29
N PHE A 11 6.39 -60.31 0.64
CA PHE A 11 5.20 -61.15 0.40
C PHE A 11 4.38 -61.19 1.71
N LEU A 12 3.53 -60.19 1.95
CA LEU A 12 2.09 -60.19 1.66
C LEU A 12 1.26 -61.25 2.42
N LEU A 13 0.31 -60.71 3.19
CA LEU A 13 -1.11 -61.07 3.31
C LEU A 13 -1.60 -61.91 4.51
N PHE A 14 -2.49 -61.23 5.26
CA PHE A 14 -3.57 -61.68 6.15
C PHE A 14 -3.24 -62.16 7.57
N THR A 15 -3.54 -61.33 8.59
CA THR A 15 -4.84 -61.36 9.31
C THR A 15 -4.92 -60.31 10.42
N LEU A 16 -6.13 -59.78 10.60
CA LEU A 16 -6.61 -58.83 11.61
C LEU A 16 -6.47 -59.35 13.05
N ILE A 17 -6.32 -58.41 14.01
CA ILE A 17 -7.04 -58.27 15.31
C ILE A 17 -6.23 -57.30 16.22
N TYR A 18 -6.79 -56.12 16.52
CA TYR A 18 -6.38 -55.21 17.62
C TYR A 18 -6.82 -55.82 18.98
N PRO A 19 -6.17 -55.51 20.14
CA PRO A 19 -6.37 -54.22 20.81
C PRO A 19 -5.17 -53.58 21.59
N ILE A 20 -5.26 -52.25 21.67
CA ILE A 20 -4.91 -51.31 22.76
C ILE A 20 -3.42 -51.17 23.20
N TYR A 21 -2.83 -50.00 22.93
CA TYR A 21 -1.67 -49.44 23.64
C TYR A 21 -1.94 -47.97 24.04
N SER A 22 -1.47 -47.58 25.23
CA SER A 22 -1.45 -46.22 25.79
C SER A 22 -0.47 -45.29 25.06
N ILE A 23 -0.69 -43.98 25.08
CA ILE A 23 0.15 -42.95 24.44
C ILE A 23 0.93 -42.16 25.51
N ASP A 24 2.25 -42.02 25.32
CA ASP A 24 3.20 -41.26 26.16
C ASP A 24 3.13 -39.75 25.83
N CYS A 25 3.32 -38.86 26.83
CA CYS A 25 3.25 -37.40 26.67
C CYS A 25 4.37 -36.76 25.77
N GLU A 26 5.30 -37.54 25.17
CA GLU A 26 6.47 -37.00 24.43
C GLU A 26 6.49 -37.23 22.90
N ASP A 27 5.53 -37.94 22.30
CA ASP A 27 5.54 -38.20 20.85
C ASP A 27 4.69 -37.18 20.05
N ASN A 28 5.35 -36.40 19.16
CA ASN A 28 4.72 -35.53 18.15
C ASN A 28 4.11 -36.38 17.01
N ALA A 29 2.94 -36.98 17.25
CA ALA A 29 2.18 -37.68 16.22
C ALA A 29 0.73 -37.17 16.15
N THR A 30 0.32 -36.69 14.98
CA THR A 30 -1.07 -36.35 14.67
C THR A 30 -1.91 -37.62 14.68
N ARG A 31 -2.89 -37.74 15.60
CA ARG A 31 -3.84 -38.85 15.59
C ARG A 31 -5.22 -38.42 16.09
N TYR A 32 -6.24 -38.77 15.31
CA TYR A 32 -7.65 -38.50 15.56
C TYR A 32 -8.17 -39.21 16.82
N ILE A 33 -8.87 -38.47 17.68
CA ILE A 33 -9.75 -39.04 18.71
C ILE A 33 -11.18 -38.92 18.16
N ASN A 34 -11.77 -40.05 17.75
CA ASN A 34 -13.17 -40.06 17.32
C ASN A 34 -14.09 -39.96 18.54
N ASN A 35 -14.70 -38.80 18.76
CA ASN A 35 -15.96 -38.64 19.46
C ASN A 35 -16.98 -38.11 18.43
N PRO A 36 -18.27 -38.48 18.47
CA PRO A 36 -19.16 -38.29 17.31
C PRO A 36 -19.53 -36.84 16.94
N GLU A 37 -19.06 -35.81 17.64
CA GLU A 37 -19.52 -34.44 17.36
C GLU A 37 -18.42 -33.36 17.22
N GLU A 38 -17.15 -33.56 17.59
CA GLU A 38 -16.08 -32.56 17.34
C GLU A 38 -14.69 -33.23 17.26
N THR A 39 -13.80 -32.77 16.36
CA THR A 39 -12.43 -33.31 16.20
C THR A 39 -11.38 -32.34 16.74
N CYS A 40 -10.61 -32.74 17.77
CA CYS A 40 -9.45 -31.99 18.28
C CYS A 40 -8.13 -32.57 17.70
N TYR A 41 -7.15 -31.72 17.41
CA TYR A 41 -5.79 -32.11 16.97
C TYR A 41 -4.67 -31.46 17.81
N ILE A 42 -3.52 -32.12 17.89
CA ILE A 42 -2.31 -31.63 18.59
C ILE A 42 -1.18 -31.50 17.55
N VAL A 43 -0.65 -30.29 17.38
CA VAL A 43 0.56 -30.02 16.58
C VAL A 43 1.64 -29.42 17.51
N GLY A 44 2.90 -29.78 17.26
CA GLY A 44 4.04 -29.65 18.15
C GLY A 44 4.06 -28.39 19.03
N GLY A 45 3.97 -28.63 20.34
CA GLY A 45 4.37 -27.72 21.42
C GLY A 45 4.06 -26.23 21.22
N ILE A 46 2.93 -25.81 21.79
CA ILE A 46 2.45 -24.42 21.99
C ILE A 46 1.63 -23.90 20.82
N TYR A 47 0.34 -24.27 20.75
CA TYR A 47 -0.87 -23.43 20.59
C TYR A 47 -2.11 -24.32 20.81
N ARG A 48 -3.23 -23.75 21.30
CA ARG A 48 -4.51 -24.42 21.61
C ARG A 48 -5.63 -23.80 20.78
N THR A 49 -6.51 -24.63 20.24
CA THR A 49 -7.94 -24.33 20.08
C THR A 49 -8.75 -25.62 20.32
N CYS A 50 -9.45 -25.69 21.47
CA CYS A 50 -10.68 -26.46 21.64
C CYS A 50 -11.49 -25.65 22.68
N ASP A 51 -12.73 -25.30 22.38
CA ASP A 51 -13.59 -24.62 23.34
C ASP A 51 -13.89 -25.56 24.54
N ASN A 52 -13.64 -25.05 25.74
CA ASN A 52 -14.16 -25.57 27.02
C ASN A 52 -13.78 -27.00 27.51
N ILE A 53 -12.64 -27.58 27.12
CA ILE A 53 -12.13 -28.84 27.74
C ILE A 53 -10.72 -28.66 28.35
N GLU A 54 -10.56 -29.01 29.64
CA GLU A 54 -9.27 -29.01 30.35
C GLU A 54 -8.68 -30.44 30.44
N LEU A 55 -7.53 -30.67 29.79
CA LEU A 55 -6.75 -31.92 29.85
C LEU A 55 -5.55 -31.79 30.79
N ILE A 56 -5.25 -32.82 31.58
CA ILE A 56 -4.10 -32.86 32.51
C ILE A 56 -3.25 -34.11 32.21
N CYS A 57 -1.93 -33.96 32.02
CA CYS A 57 -0.99 -35.09 31.91
C CYS A 57 -0.73 -35.65 33.33
N SER A 58 -0.94 -36.95 33.52
CA SER A 58 -0.76 -37.62 34.82
C SER A 58 0.72 -37.81 35.18
N GLU A 59 1.02 -38.15 36.44
CA GLU A 59 2.39 -38.53 36.87
C GLU A 59 2.93 -39.79 36.16
N GLU A 60 2.10 -40.50 35.40
CA GLU A 60 2.44 -41.67 34.59
C GLU A 60 2.51 -41.36 33.08
N ASN A 61 2.57 -40.08 32.68
CA ASN A 61 2.70 -39.60 31.28
C ASN A 61 1.53 -39.97 30.34
N VAL A 62 0.29 -39.98 30.84
CA VAL A 62 -0.92 -40.22 30.03
C VAL A 62 -1.94 -39.09 30.22
N TRP A 63 -2.58 -38.65 29.14
CA TRP A 63 -3.64 -37.62 29.16
C TRP A 63 -4.98 -38.14 29.72
N LEU A 64 -5.62 -37.38 30.62
CA LEU A 64 -6.92 -37.71 31.22
C LEU A 64 -7.95 -36.58 31.02
N LEU A 65 -9.22 -36.96 30.79
CA LEU A 65 -10.37 -36.05 30.59
C LEU A 65 -11.11 -35.79 31.91
N LYS A 66 -11.48 -34.54 32.19
CA LYS A 66 -12.21 -34.16 33.42
C LYS A 66 -13.70 -33.96 33.09
N SER A 67 -14.57 -34.86 33.55
CA SER A 67 -16.02 -34.76 33.37
C SER A 67 -16.64 -33.72 34.32
N ALA A 68 -17.57 -32.90 33.79
CA ALA A 68 -18.46 -32.04 34.55
C ALA A 68 -19.29 -32.86 35.57
N ILE A 69 -19.31 -32.43 36.83
CA ILE A 69 -20.22 -32.97 37.84
C ILE A 69 -21.27 -31.90 38.16
N GLN A 70 -22.48 -32.18 37.68
CA GLN A 70 -23.74 -31.58 38.09
C GLN A 70 -24.11 -32.13 39.48
N THR A 71 -24.42 -31.27 40.45
CA THR A 71 -25.05 -31.70 41.71
C THR A 71 -26.28 -30.87 42.00
N GLU A 72 -27.44 -31.53 42.02
CA GLU A 72 -28.68 -31.05 42.62
C GLU A 72 -28.84 -31.56 44.07
N PRO A 73 -29.76 -30.98 44.88
CA PRO A 73 -29.50 -30.64 46.28
C PRO A 73 -29.98 -31.69 47.29
N THR A 74 -29.48 -31.58 48.53
CA THR A 74 -30.04 -32.31 49.68
C THR A 74 -30.38 -31.33 50.81
N GLU A 75 -31.66 -31.30 51.17
CA GLU A 75 -32.24 -30.57 52.30
C GLU A 75 -31.56 -30.88 53.64
N THR A 76 -31.22 -29.84 54.40
CA THR A 76 -31.34 -29.82 55.87
C THR A 76 -31.67 -28.40 56.38
N GLU A 77 -32.55 -28.35 57.37
CA GLU A 77 -33.24 -27.18 57.97
C GLU A 77 -32.38 -26.42 59.04
N PRO A 78 -32.84 -25.32 59.68
CA PRO A 78 -32.34 -23.97 59.51
C PRO A 78 -31.53 -23.40 60.69
N THR A 79 -30.62 -22.45 60.41
CA THR A 79 -29.94 -21.62 61.43
C THR A 79 -29.92 -20.13 61.01
N PRO A 80 -29.91 -19.19 61.97
CA PRO A 80 -30.44 -17.83 61.83
C PRO A 80 -29.55 -16.90 60.98
N PRO A 81 -30.08 -15.78 60.46
CA PRO A 81 -29.48 -15.05 59.35
C PRO A 81 -28.16 -14.39 59.77
N PRO A 82 -27.05 -14.61 59.06
CA PRO A 82 -25.94 -13.69 59.08
C PRO A 82 -26.26 -12.49 58.18
N THR A 83 -25.85 -11.34 58.67
CA THR A 83 -26.04 -10.00 58.12
C THR A 83 -25.57 -9.91 56.67
N GLU A 84 -26.40 -9.27 55.84
CA GLU A 84 -26.17 -8.89 54.45
C GLU A 84 -24.73 -8.35 54.25
N PRO A 85 -23.87 -9.02 53.46
CA PRO A 85 -22.62 -8.41 53.04
C PRO A 85 -22.95 -7.35 52.01
N THR A 86 -22.56 -6.11 52.33
CA THR A 86 -22.60 -4.97 51.41
C THR A 86 -21.91 -5.37 50.11
N GLU A 87 -22.68 -5.36 49.02
CA GLU A 87 -22.19 -5.52 47.66
C GLU A 87 -21.20 -4.39 47.38
N THR A 88 -19.90 -4.70 47.52
CA THR A 88 -18.85 -3.82 47.01
C THR A 88 -18.91 -3.91 45.50
N GLU A 89 -19.17 -2.78 44.83
CA GLU A 89 -19.10 -2.65 43.38
C GLU A 89 -17.87 -3.42 42.84
N PRO A 90 -18.02 -4.18 41.74
CA PRO A 90 -16.87 -4.80 41.11
C PRO A 90 -15.89 -3.69 40.73
N THR A 91 -14.71 -3.72 41.33
CA THR A 91 -13.58 -2.87 40.93
C THR A 91 -13.43 -3.01 39.40
N PRO A 92 -13.39 -1.90 38.64
CA PRO A 92 -13.17 -1.97 37.20
C PRO A 92 -11.91 -2.82 36.91
N PRO A 93 -11.91 -3.61 35.83
CA PRO A 93 -10.70 -4.32 35.42
C PRO A 93 -9.53 -3.33 35.32
N ALA A 94 -8.35 -3.75 35.76
CA ALA A 94 -7.15 -2.93 35.60
C ALA A 94 -6.95 -2.67 34.10
N LEU A 95 -6.73 -1.41 33.72
CA LEU A 95 -6.44 -1.06 32.34
C LEU A 95 -5.12 -1.73 31.94
N GLU A 96 -5.15 -2.48 30.84
CA GLU A 96 -3.99 -3.20 30.31
C GLU A 96 -3.79 -2.84 28.83
N GLY A 97 -2.60 -3.11 28.31
CA GLY A 97 -2.36 -2.97 26.88
C GLY A 97 -2.45 -1.53 26.35
N ASN A 98 -3.19 -1.37 25.26
CA ASN A 98 -3.30 -0.10 24.53
C ASN A 98 -4.17 0.91 25.30
N ASP A 99 -5.21 0.46 26.01
CA ASP A 99 -6.05 1.32 26.84
C ASP A 99 -5.23 2.11 27.86
N LEU A 100 -4.27 1.45 28.50
CA LEU A 100 -3.35 2.11 29.43
C LEU A 100 -2.47 3.16 28.74
N SER A 101 -2.11 2.90 27.48
CA SER A 101 -1.27 3.77 26.66
C SER A 101 -2.03 5.03 26.21
N TYR A 102 -3.30 4.88 25.81
CA TYR A 102 -4.20 5.99 25.54
C TYR A 102 -4.45 6.85 26.76
N VAL A 103 -4.72 6.23 27.92
CA VAL A 103 -4.90 6.95 29.19
C VAL A 103 -3.65 7.70 29.59
N TRP A 104 -2.46 7.12 29.39
CA TRP A 104 -1.20 7.84 29.60
C TRP A 104 -1.11 9.06 28.68
N LEU A 105 -1.44 8.89 27.40
CA LEU A 105 -1.39 9.95 26.39
C LEU A 105 -2.36 11.10 26.73
N GLU A 106 -3.61 10.82 27.05
CA GLU A 106 -4.60 11.82 27.50
C GLU A 106 -4.09 12.63 28.71
N ASN A 107 -3.49 11.95 29.68
CA ASN A 107 -2.96 12.60 30.89
C ASN A 107 -1.76 13.52 30.62
N VAL A 108 -0.93 13.22 29.62
CA VAL A 108 0.22 14.05 29.25
C VAL A 108 -0.12 15.11 28.21
N SER A 109 -1.12 14.88 27.36
CA SER A 109 -1.59 15.83 26.34
C SER A 109 -2.03 17.17 26.93
N ASN A 110 -2.50 17.17 28.19
CA ASN A 110 -2.85 18.38 28.95
C ASN A 110 -1.64 19.24 29.40
N LYS A 111 -0.41 18.80 29.13
CA LYS A 111 0.83 19.52 29.51
C LYS A 111 1.42 20.27 28.31
N PRO A 112 2.36 21.21 28.54
CA PRO A 112 3.12 21.82 27.46
C PRO A 112 3.92 20.77 26.68
N MET A 113 3.78 20.78 25.35
CA MET A 113 4.42 19.84 24.43
C MET A 113 4.93 20.57 23.19
N LYS A 114 5.83 19.94 22.43
CA LYS A 114 6.25 20.45 21.12
C LYS A 114 5.11 20.34 20.11
N PHE A 115 5.20 21.14 19.04
CA PHE A 115 4.21 21.15 17.97
C PHE A 115 3.99 19.77 17.35
N ASP A 116 5.07 19.08 16.96
CA ASP A 116 4.98 17.75 16.35
C ASP A 116 4.39 16.71 17.32
N GLU A 117 4.79 16.74 18.59
CA GLU A 117 4.21 15.92 19.66
C GLU A 117 2.68 16.12 19.78
N MET A 118 2.20 17.37 19.67
CA MET A 118 0.76 17.64 19.69
C MET A 118 0.04 17.04 18.50
N VAL A 119 0.59 17.20 17.29
CA VAL A 119 0.00 16.66 16.07
C VAL A 119 -0.12 15.13 16.15
N TYR A 120 0.96 14.42 16.49
CA TYR A 120 0.91 12.96 16.61
C TYR A 120 -0.05 12.51 17.71
N ALA A 121 -0.08 13.20 18.85
CA ALA A 121 -1.04 12.89 19.92
C ALA A 121 -2.49 13.10 19.48
N ALA A 122 -2.79 14.17 18.74
CA ALA A 122 -4.12 14.42 18.20
C ALA A 122 -4.55 13.32 17.22
N ILE A 123 -3.68 12.90 16.31
CA ILE A 123 -3.96 11.79 15.37
C ILE A 123 -4.23 10.49 16.15
N ALA A 124 -3.35 10.12 17.09
CA ALA A 124 -3.49 8.89 17.87
C ALA A 124 -4.80 8.85 18.66
N LEU A 125 -5.14 9.94 19.35
CA LEU A 125 -6.37 10.05 20.14
C LEU A 125 -7.63 10.04 19.25
N ASN A 126 -7.58 10.70 18.09
CA ASN A 126 -8.70 10.72 17.15
C ASN A 126 -9.01 9.34 16.58
N ASN A 127 -8.00 8.54 16.24
CA ASN A 127 -8.19 7.17 15.74
C ASN A 127 -8.92 6.27 16.74
N GLU A 128 -8.71 6.50 18.03
CA GLU A 128 -9.41 5.80 19.13
C GLU A 128 -10.80 6.41 19.44
N GLY A 129 -11.22 7.41 18.68
CA GLY A 129 -12.48 8.13 18.93
C GLY A 129 -12.49 8.96 20.21
N LYS A 130 -11.32 9.35 20.74
CA LYS A 130 -11.19 10.22 21.92
C LYS A 130 -11.39 11.69 21.53
N GLU A 131 -11.82 12.47 22.51
CA GLU A 131 -11.96 13.92 22.38
C GLU A 131 -10.62 14.61 22.14
N VAL A 132 -10.50 15.33 21.03
CA VAL A 132 -9.26 16.02 20.60
C VAL A 132 -9.39 17.55 20.54
N GLY A 133 -10.54 18.12 20.90
CA GLY A 133 -10.80 19.56 20.79
C GLY A 133 -9.75 20.44 21.48
N ASP A 134 -9.36 20.12 22.71
CA ASP A 134 -8.37 20.90 23.48
C ASP A 134 -6.97 20.90 22.83
N ILE A 135 -6.53 19.74 22.33
CA ILE A 135 -5.21 19.62 21.71
C ILE A 135 -5.20 20.25 20.31
N LEU A 136 -6.29 20.09 19.55
CA LEU A 136 -6.47 20.75 18.25
C LEU A 136 -6.52 22.28 18.40
N GLY A 137 -7.22 22.81 19.40
CA GLY A 137 -7.23 24.24 19.67
C GLY A 137 -5.82 24.81 19.87
N ARG A 138 -4.96 24.10 20.61
CA ARG A 138 -3.55 24.48 20.81
C ARG A 138 -2.68 24.35 19.56
N ILE A 139 -3.02 23.46 18.63
CA ILE A 139 -2.37 23.33 17.32
C ILE A 139 -2.77 24.51 16.43
N ILE A 140 -4.06 24.85 16.39
CA ILE A 140 -4.61 25.99 15.63
C ILE A 140 -4.06 27.31 16.15
N GLU A 141 -3.88 27.48 17.47
CA GLU A 141 -3.23 28.68 18.04
C GLU A 141 -1.79 28.92 17.53
N GLN A 142 -1.14 27.89 16.99
CA GLN A 142 0.20 27.98 16.41
C GLN A 142 0.22 28.29 14.91
N GLU A 143 -0.93 28.49 14.29
CA GLU A 143 -1.05 28.87 12.89
C GLU A 143 -0.65 30.33 12.64
N ASP A 144 0.01 30.59 11.52
CA ASP A 144 0.06 31.91 10.88
C ASP A 144 -1.13 32.04 9.91
N ILE A 145 -2.31 32.42 10.43
CA ILE A 145 -3.60 32.40 9.71
C ILE A 145 -3.63 33.25 8.44
N ASP A 146 -2.78 34.28 8.38
CA ASP A 146 -2.65 35.15 7.21
C ASP A 146 -1.93 34.45 6.06
N LYS A 147 -1.13 33.43 6.36
CA LYS A 147 -0.31 32.69 5.39
C LYS A 147 -0.75 31.25 5.19
N GLY A 148 -1.46 30.64 6.15
CA GLY A 148 -1.73 29.20 6.17
C GLY A 148 -0.46 28.37 6.38
N CYS A 149 0.36 28.73 7.37
CA CYS A 149 1.59 27.99 7.66
C CYS A 149 1.90 27.84 9.15
N TRP A 150 2.67 26.78 9.46
CA TRP A 150 3.07 26.40 10.81
C TRP A 150 4.59 26.21 10.91
N VAL A 151 5.18 26.36 12.10
CA VAL A 151 4.62 27.05 13.26
C VAL A 151 4.70 28.56 13.01
N LYS A 152 3.79 29.35 13.58
CA LYS A 152 3.75 30.81 13.46
C LYS A 152 5.13 31.44 13.59
N GLY A 153 5.54 32.16 12.55
CA GLY A 153 6.84 32.80 12.43
C GLY A 153 7.96 31.91 11.88
N ALA A 154 7.93 30.60 12.10
CA ALA A 154 8.87 29.64 11.50
C ALA A 154 8.46 29.28 10.07
N CYS A 155 7.20 28.88 9.87
CA CYS A 155 6.60 28.53 8.58
C CYS A 155 7.52 27.65 7.72
N ASP A 156 7.80 26.45 8.20
CA ASP A 156 8.58 25.44 7.50
C ASP A 156 7.66 24.34 6.95
N VAL A 157 8.07 23.70 5.86
CA VAL A 157 7.22 22.72 5.16
C VAL A 157 6.88 21.53 6.04
N LYS A 158 7.82 21.02 6.84
CA LYS A 158 7.56 19.87 7.71
C LYS A 158 6.48 20.20 8.75
N SER A 159 6.59 21.33 9.43
CA SER A 159 5.59 21.76 10.42
C SER A 159 4.25 22.06 9.75
N THR A 160 4.21 22.75 8.61
CA THR A 160 2.95 23.01 7.89
C THR A 160 2.29 21.72 7.39
N SER A 161 3.06 20.73 6.94
CA SER A 161 2.53 19.40 6.57
C SER A 161 1.89 18.67 7.74
N LEU A 162 2.50 18.75 8.93
CA LEU A 162 1.92 18.20 10.15
C LEU A 162 0.66 18.96 10.57
N GLY A 163 0.65 20.29 10.43
CA GLY A 163 -0.54 21.13 10.64
C GLY A 163 -1.70 20.75 9.70
N LEU A 164 -1.40 20.54 8.41
CA LEU A 164 -2.39 20.09 7.43
C LEU A 164 -3.01 18.75 7.84
N LEU A 165 -2.22 17.79 8.31
CA LEU A 165 -2.75 16.51 8.81
C LEU A 165 -3.70 16.71 10.00
N SER A 166 -3.40 17.65 10.91
CA SER A 166 -4.30 17.98 12.03
C SER A 166 -5.64 18.55 11.56
N LEU A 167 -5.63 19.43 10.56
CA LEU A 167 -6.87 19.96 9.97
C LEU A 167 -7.65 18.88 9.23
N TYR A 168 -6.94 17.99 8.53
CA TYR A 168 -7.55 16.87 7.82
C TYR A 168 -8.29 15.93 8.77
N ILE A 169 -7.67 15.50 9.88
CA ILE A 169 -8.34 14.62 10.86
C ILE A 169 -9.51 15.33 11.56
N SER A 170 -9.46 16.65 11.74
CA SER A 170 -10.54 17.43 12.36
C SER A 170 -11.63 17.84 11.37
N ASN A 171 -11.59 17.33 10.14
CA ASN A 171 -12.52 17.68 9.06
C ASN A 171 -12.64 19.21 8.83
N SER A 172 -11.57 19.93 9.08
CA SER A 172 -11.49 21.40 8.92
C SER A 172 -10.98 21.75 7.51
N ASP A 173 -11.30 22.95 7.02
CA ASP A 173 -10.70 23.44 5.77
C ASP A 173 -9.19 23.60 5.93
N TYR A 174 -8.44 23.09 4.96
CA TYR A 174 -6.98 23.15 4.89
C TYR A 174 -6.48 23.70 3.55
N THR A 175 -7.33 24.43 2.82
CA THR A 175 -7.01 24.93 1.47
C THR A 175 -5.81 25.87 1.48
N LYS A 176 -5.70 26.76 2.48
CA LYS A 176 -4.57 27.69 2.58
C LYS A 176 -3.25 26.97 2.83
N GLU A 177 -3.28 25.93 3.64
CA GLU A 177 -2.14 25.08 4.02
C GLU A 177 -1.63 24.32 2.82
N LYS A 178 -2.57 23.69 2.11
CA LYS A 178 -2.30 22.98 0.87
C LYS A 178 -1.62 23.92 -0.12
N ASP A 179 -2.19 25.10 -0.36
CA ASP A 179 -1.65 26.08 -1.29
C ASP A 179 -0.28 26.61 -0.84
N TRP A 180 -0.09 26.79 0.46
CA TRP A 180 1.20 27.20 1.01
C TRP A 180 2.27 26.12 0.81
N ILE A 181 1.96 24.85 1.09
CA ILE A 181 2.87 23.72 0.86
C ILE A 181 3.19 23.62 -0.63
N LEU A 182 2.18 23.68 -1.51
CA LEU A 182 2.36 23.67 -2.97
C LEU A 182 3.22 24.86 -3.45
N GLY A 183 3.16 26.01 -2.77
CA GLY A 183 4.05 27.14 -3.03
C GLY A 183 5.52 26.90 -2.70
N ALA A 184 5.84 25.85 -1.94
CA ALA A 184 7.21 25.38 -1.70
C ALA A 184 7.70 24.35 -2.73
N LEU A 185 6.82 23.88 -3.64
CA LEU A 185 7.15 22.96 -4.73
C LEU A 185 8.08 23.65 -5.74
N THR A 186 9.18 23.00 -6.08
CA THR A 186 10.20 23.52 -7.00
C THR A 186 10.85 22.42 -7.83
N SER A 187 11.63 22.82 -8.84
CA SER A 187 12.24 21.89 -9.78
C SER A 187 13.49 21.22 -9.20
N ALA A 188 13.52 19.90 -9.32
CA ALA A 188 14.53 18.98 -8.82
C ALA A 188 15.44 18.43 -9.94
N LEU A 189 16.44 17.63 -9.52
CA LEU A 189 17.20 16.73 -10.40
C LEU A 189 17.88 17.40 -11.61
N LYS A 190 18.41 18.61 -11.38
CA LYS A 190 19.04 19.45 -12.43
C LYS A 190 20.36 18.90 -12.96
N GLU A 191 21.02 18.04 -12.20
CA GLU A 191 22.33 17.47 -12.55
C GLU A 191 22.22 16.17 -13.39
N GLY A 192 21.05 15.52 -13.38
CA GLY A 192 20.79 14.34 -14.20
C GLY A 192 20.29 14.67 -15.60
N GLU A 193 19.99 13.63 -16.38
CA GLU A 193 19.47 13.78 -17.73
C GLU A 193 18.04 13.26 -17.86
N TRP A 194 17.15 14.17 -18.23
CA TRP A 194 15.78 13.86 -18.62
C TRP A 194 15.72 13.48 -20.10
N LEU A 195 15.23 12.29 -20.38
CA LEU A 195 15.27 11.64 -21.68
C LEU A 195 13.87 11.19 -22.10
N ILE A 196 13.58 11.30 -23.40
CA ILE A 196 12.41 10.70 -24.02
C ILE A 196 12.91 9.65 -25.01
N GLU A 197 12.43 8.44 -24.87
CA GLU A 197 12.60 7.36 -25.84
C GLU A 197 11.31 7.24 -26.68
N ILE A 198 11.49 7.01 -27.97
CA ILE A 198 10.39 6.69 -28.87
C ILE A 198 10.81 5.45 -29.64
N GLU A 199 10.26 4.31 -29.28
CA GLU A 199 10.44 3.06 -30.01
C GLU A 199 9.34 2.92 -31.06
N SER A 200 9.72 2.50 -32.27
CA SER A 200 8.76 2.24 -33.33
C SER A 200 9.17 1.08 -34.22
N SER A 201 8.18 0.32 -34.68
CA SER A 201 8.35 -0.78 -35.64
C SER A 201 8.72 -0.32 -37.05
N THR A 202 8.47 0.94 -37.41
CA THR A 202 8.82 1.49 -38.72
C THR A 202 9.52 2.84 -38.60
N ASN A 203 10.26 3.20 -39.64
CA ASN A 203 10.90 4.51 -39.72
C ASN A 203 9.84 5.58 -39.98
N GLY A 204 9.97 6.75 -39.36
CA GLY A 204 9.00 7.81 -39.51
C GLY A 204 9.38 9.07 -38.72
N THR A 205 8.46 10.03 -38.61
CA THR A 205 8.73 11.31 -37.94
C THR A 205 7.73 11.58 -36.84
N CYS A 206 8.22 12.00 -35.69
CA CYS A 206 7.42 12.53 -34.59
C CYS A 206 7.60 14.05 -34.50
N SER A 207 6.58 14.74 -34.01
CA SER A 207 6.65 16.14 -33.64
C SER A 207 6.41 16.31 -32.15
N LEU A 208 7.26 17.11 -31.50
CA LEU A 208 7.17 17.46 -30.10
C LEU A 208 6.78 18.93 -30.00
N LYS A 209 5.67 19.21 -29.31
CA LYS A 209 5.15 20.56 -29.06
C LYS A 209 5.27 20.88 -27.59
N TYR A 210 5.76 22.06 -27.27
CA TYR A 210 5.94 22.54 -25.90
C TYR A 210 6.00 24.06 -25.87
N THR A 211 5.91 24.66 -24.68
CA THR A 211 5.87 26.12 -24.54
C THR A 211 7.11 26.65 -23.82
N VAL A 212 7.74 27.68 -24.38
CA VAL A 212 8.85 28.41 -23.74
C VAL A 212 8.50 29.89 -23.67
N ASN A 213 8.45 30.44 -22.46
CA ASN A 213 8.05 31.84 -22.22
C ASN A 213 6.72 32.20 -22.90
N ASN A 214 5.71 31.33 -22.78
CA ASN A 214 4.39 31.44 -23.42
C ASN A 214 4.38 31.40 -24.96
N ASN A 215 5.50 31.02 -25.60
CA ASN A 215 5.56 30.82 -27.03
C ASN A 215 5.54 29.31 -27.35
N PRO A 216 4.62 28.83 -28.20
CA PRO A 216 4.61 27.44 -28.63
C PRO A 216 5.81 27.17 -29.54
N ILE A 217 6.54 26.10 -29.24
CA ILE A 217 7.68 25.59 -30.00
C ILE A 217 7.29 24.20 -30.52
N VAL A 218 7.64 23.93 -31.78
CA VAL A 218 7.47 22.60 -32.38
C VAL A 218 8.82 22.14 -32.91
N LYS A 219 9.25 20.94 -32.52
CA LYS A 219 10.45 20.27 -33.05
C LYS A 219 10.06 18.94 -33.68
N SER A 220 10.71 18.60 -34.78
CA SER A 220 10.51 17.31 -35.46
C SER A 220 11.72 16.41 -35.28
N PHE A 221 11.46 15.13 -35.07
CA PHE A 221 12.46 14.09 -34.90
C PHE A 221 12.15 12.90 -35.81
N THR A 222 13.12 12.45 -36.58
CA THR A 222 12.98 11.29 -37.46
C THR A 222 13.58 10.05 -36.80
N ILE A 223 12.79 9.01 -36.67
CA ILE A 223 13.20 7.69 -36.19
C ILE A 223 13.64 6.89 -37.40
N GLN A 224 14.91 6.49 -37.41
CA GLN A 224 15.49 5.70 -38.50
C GLN A 224 16.46 4.67 -37.94
N ASP A 225 16.17 3.38 -38.17
CA ASP A 225 17.03 2.26 -37.76
C ASP A 225 17.38 2.31 -36.26
N ASN A 226 16.36 2.58 -35.42
CA ASN A 226 16.44 2.82 -33.97
C ASN A 226 17.30 4.03 -33.56
N ILE A 227 17.66 4.93 -34.47
CA ILE A 227 18.34 6.19 -34.17
C ILE A 227 17.35 7.33 -34.30
N ILE A 228 17.38 8.25 -33.33
CA ILE A 228 16.59 9.47 -33.40
C ILE A 228 17.44 10.57 -34.02
N LEU A 229 16.96 11.12 -35.14
CA LEU A 229 17.57 12.22 -35.87
C LEU A 229 16.79 13.50 -35.60
N ASN A 230 17.50 14.62 -35.44
CA ASN A 230 16.90 15.94 -35.37
C ASN A 230 16.47 16.45 -36.76
N ASP A 231 15.89 17.65 -36.79
CA ASP A 231 15.47 18.39 -37.99
C ASP A 231 16.58 18.61 -39.04
N GLN A 232 17.85 18.52 -38.64
CA GLN A 232 19.03 18.60 -39.53
C GLN A 232 19.47 17.23 -40.06
N GLY A 233 18.77 16.15 -39.74
CA GLY A 233 19.13 14.78 -40.10
C GLY A 233 20.36 14.25 -39.36
N LYS A 234 20.72 14.86 -38.22
CA LYS A 234 21.84 14.39 -37.37
C LYS A 234 21.29 13.66 -36.16
N PRO A 235 22.00 12.63 -35.64
CA PRO A 235 21.62 12.01 -34.38
C PRO A 235 21.45 13.05 -33.26
N THR A 236 20.45 12.84 -32.41
CA THR A 236 20.26 13.61 -31.17
C THR A 236 21.49 13.51 -30.26
N SER A 237 21.56 14.40 -29.26
CA SER A 237 22.67 14.43 -28.30
C SER A 237 22.89 13.10 -27.58
N ALA A 238 21.82 12.31 -27.40
CA ALA A 238 21.84 10.99 -26.78
C ALA A 238 21.64 9.83 -27.77
N LYS A 239 21.61 10.11 -29.09
CA LYS A 239 21.50 9.20 -30.25
C LYS A 239 20.22 8.35 -30.31
N TYR A 240 19.91 7.62 -29.25
CA TYR A 240 18.74 6.76 -29.09
C TYR A 240 17.60 7.46 -28.34
N TYR A 241 17.91 8.59 -27.70
CA TYR A 241 16.99 9.35 -26.87
C TYR A 241 16.95 10.82 -27.28
N ILE A 242 15.85 11.49 -26.97
CA ILE A 242 15.73 12.95 -27.04
C ILE A 242 16.02 13.50 -25.65
N SER A 243 17.12 14.24 -25.49
CA SER A 243 17.41 14.92 -24.23
C SER A 243 16.60 16.20 -24.11
N ILE A 244 15.82 16.36 -23.04
CA ILE A 244 15.00 17.56 -22.83
C ILE A 244 15.89 18.81 -22.74
N SER A 245 17.02 18.72 -22.04
CA SER A 245 17.91 19.86 -21.83
C SER A 245 18.77 20.21 -23.05
N LYS A 246 19.16 19.22 -23.86
CA LYS A 246 20.10 19.41 -24.98
C LYS A 246 19.43 19.45 -26.35
N ASP A 247 18.40 18.63 -26.57
CA ASP A 247 17.71 18.49 -27.85
C ASP A 247 16.41 19.31 -27.92
N LEU A 248 15.79 19.64 -26.77
CA LEU A 248 14.62 20.54 -26.67
C LEU A 248 15.01 21.94 -26.15
N ASP A 249 14.69 22.24 -24.89
CA ASP A 249 15.01 23.49 -24.21
C ASP A 249 15.19 23.24 -22.70
N SER A 250 16.34 23.65 -22.17
CA SER A 250 16.65 23.54 -20.74
C SER A 250 15.67 24.27 -19.81
N SER A 251 14.94 25.28 -20.28
CA SER A 251 13.93 25.98 -19.47
C SER A 251 12.78 25.07 -19.07
N LEU A 252 12.53 23.98 -19.83
CA LEU A 252 11.52 22.97 -19.49
C LEU A 252 11.82 22.23 -18.18
N LEU A 253 13.06 22.27 -17.70
CA LEU A 253 13.43 21.68 -16.41
C LEU A 253 13.41 22.69 -15.26
N THR A 254 13.07 23.96 -15.53
CA THR A 254 13.09 25.03 -14.52
C THR A 254 11.77 25.17 -13.77
N LYS A 255 10.66 24.76 -14.39
CA LYS A 255 9.36 24.63 -13.73
C LYS A 255 9.03 23.17 -13.50
N VAL A 256 8.18 22.92 -12.51
CA VAL A 256 7.67 21.59 -12.18
C VAL A 256 6.56 21.24 -13.15
N ASN A 257 6.47 19.97 -13.55
CA ASN A 257 5.38 19.41 -14.34
C ASN A 257 5.13 20.14 -15.67
N ASN A 258 6.20 20.57 -16.35
CA ASN A 258 6.06 21.06 -17.72
C ASN A 258 5.57 19.95 -18.64
N GLN A 259 4.68 20.30 -19.56
CA GLN A 259 4.07 19.39 -20.51
C GLN A 259 4.78 19.44 -21.88
N ILE A 260 4.96 18.27 -22.49
CA ILE A 260 5.44 18.10 -23.86
C ILE A 260 4.44 17.20 -24.60
N ASP A 261 3.78 17.74 -25.61
CA ASP A 261 2.88 16.96 -26.46
C ASP A 261 3.69 16.29 -27.57
N ILE A 262 3.62 14.97 -27.62
CA ILE A 262 4.32 14.12 -28.58
C ILE A 262 3.29 13.61 -29.58
N ASP A 263 3.52 13.85 -30.86
CA ASP A 263 2.67 13.38 -31.96
C ASP A 263 3.53 12.61 -32.97
N CYS A 264 3.37 11.29 -32.96
CA CYS A 264 4.00 10.32 -33.85
C CYS A 264 2.98 9.67 -34.81
N THR A 265 1.79 10.26 -34.99
CA THR A 265 0.71 9.69 -35.81
C THR A 265 1.09 9.48 -37.28
N SER A 266 2.16 10.11 -37.74
CA SER A 266 2.69 9.91 -39.10
C SER A 266 3.37 8.54 -39.30
N ILE A 267 3.70 7.83 -38.22
CA ILE A 267 4.38 6.54 -38.25
C ILE A 267 3.34 5.43 -38.20
N GLN A 268 3.45 4.46 -39.10
CA GLN A 268 2.56 3.30 -39.14
C GLN A 268 3.11 2.17 -38.29
N GLY A 269 2.30 1.65 -37.36
CA GLY A 269 2.63 0.50 -36.52
C GLY A 269 2.71 0.86 -35.04
N ASN A 270 3.24 -0.06 -34.25
CA ASN A 270 3.32 0.09 -32.80
C ASN A 270 4.38 1.13 -32.44
N ILE A 271 4.02 2.01 -31.51
CA ILE A 271 4.86 3.08 -30.97
C ILE A 271 4.80 2.97 -29.45
N LEU A 272 5.98 3.04 -28.83
CA LEU A 272 6.13 3.11 -27.38
C LEU A 272 6.86 4.41 -27.04
N ILE A 273 6.23 5.25 -26.23
CA ILE A 273 6.80 6.52 -25.76
C ILE A 273 7.18 6.33 -24.29
N THR A 274 8.45 6.51 -23.96
CA THR A 274 8.95 6.29 -22.61
C THR A 274 9.64 7.55 -22.08
N GLN A 275 9.29 7.97 -20.87
CA GLN A 275 10.02 8.97 -20.11
C GLN A 275 11.06 8.30 -19.22
N LEU A 276 12.30 8.73 -19.31
CA LEU A 276 13.38 8.23 -18.48
C LEU A 276 14.11 9.37 -17.78
N TYR A 277 14.54 9.11 -16.56
CA TYR A 277 15.56 9.90 -15.88
C TYR A 277 16.84 9.09 -15.80
N ARG A 278 17.96 9.73 -16.13
CA ARG A 278 19.28 9.11 -16.04
C ARG A 278 20.16 9.88 -15.08
N GLU A 279 20.67 9.19 -14.09
CA GLU A 279 21.70 9.70 -13.20
C GLU A 279 22.92 8.77 -13.24
N ASN A 280 24.08 9.32 -13.58
CA ASN A 280 25.30 8.53 -13.80
C ASN A 280 25.07 7.41 -14.83
N ASN A 281 25.14 6.14 -14.39
CA ASN A 281 24.87 4.96 -15.20
C ASN A 281 23.51 4.32 -14.90
N ASN A 282 22.72 4.90 -14.00
CA ASN A 282 21.43 4.38 -13.59
C ASN A 282 20.33 5.00 -14.45
N TYR A 283 19.42 4.15 -14.92
CA TYR A 283 18.25 4.55 -15.69
C TYR A 283 17.01 4.26 -14.86
N TYR A 284 16.17 5.28 -14.71
CA TYR A 284 14.89 5.22 -14.04
C TYR A 284 13.83 5.37 -15.13
N ILE A 285 13.08 4.30 -15.40
CA ILE A 285 11.92 4.36 -16.28
C ILE A 285 10.78 4.93 -15.45
N LEU A 286 10.32 6.13 -15.80
CA LEU A 286 9.30 6.85 -15.04
C LEU A 286 7.91 6.52 -15.55
N GLU A 287 7.79 6.36 -16.86
CA GLU A 287 6.53 6.10 -17.55
C GLU A 287 6.81 5.51 -18.93
N SER A 288 5.97 4.55 -19.37
CA SER A 288 6.05 3.98 -20.71
C SER A 288 4.63 3.74 -21.25
N VAL A 289 4.30 4.40 -22.36
CA VAL A 289 2.95 4.46 -22.91
C VAL A 289 2.93 3.94 -24.35
N PRO A 290 2.19 2.88 -24.66
CA PRO A 290 2.04 2.36 -26.02
C PRO A 290 1.04 3.23 -26.81
N SER A 291 1.48 4.40 -27.27
CA SER A 291 0.65 5.34 -28.02
C SER A 291 1.41 6.06 -29.13
N SER A 292 0.71 6.42 -30.20
CA SER A 292 1.22 7.29 -31.26
C SER A 292 1.07 8.78 -30.97
N SER A 293 0.35 9.14 -29.91
CA SER A 293 0.21 10.52 -29.44
C SER A 293 0.09 10.55 -27.91
N TYR A 294 0.89 11.35 -27.23
CA TYR A 294 0.89 11.40 -25.78
C TYR A 294 1.28 12.77 -25.25
N SER A 295 0.70 13.17 -24.11
CA SER A 295 1.08 14.39 -23.42
C SER A 295 1.92 14.04 -22.20
N LEU A 296 3.22 14.23 -22.34
CA LEU A 296 4.20 13.83 -21.33
C LEU A 296 4.42 14.97 -20.34
N ILE A 297 4.23 14.68 -19.05
CA ILE A 297 4.50 15.61 -17.94
C ILE A 297 5.89 15.31 -17.39
N ILE A 298 6.74 16.34 -17.26
CA ILE A 298 8.06 16.20 -16.64
C ILE A 298 7.92 16.17 -15.12
N LYS A 299 7.98 14.97 -14.53
CA LYS A 299 7.86 14.73 -13.07
C LYS A 299 9.13 15.10 -12.30
N ASN A 300 9.55 16.37 -12.39
CA ASN A 300 10.78 16.92 -11.79
C ASN A 300 10.51 17.76 -10.53
N GLY A 301 9.53 17.42 -9.72
CA GLY A 301 9.17 18.12 -8.49
C GLY A 301 10.03 17.74 -7.28
N CYS A 302 10.23 18.67 -6.37
CA CYS A 302 10.65 18.47 -4.98
C CYS A 302 10.07 19.59 -4.12
N PHE A 303 9.97 19.40 -2.82
CA PHE A 303 9.66 20.49 -1.90
C PHE A 303 10.94 21.09 -1.31
N SER A 304 10.88 22.38 -1.08
CA SER A 304 11.90 23.12 -0.33
C SER A 304 11.53 23.21 1.15
N THR A 305 12.41 23.75 1.99
CA THR A 305 12.12 23.92 3.43
C THR A 305 11.03 24.95 3.72
N SER A 306 10.68 25.82 2.77
CA SER A 306 9.75 26.94 2.97
C SER A 306 9.17 27.44 1.65
N PHE A 307 7.97 28.03 1.68
CA PHE A 307 7.33 28.67 0.54
C PHE A 307 8.29 29.55 -0.29
N GLY A 308 8.23 29.40 -1.61
CA GLY A 308 8.98 30.24 -2.56
C GLY A 308 10.48 29.94 -2.67
N SER A 309 11.05 29.13 -1.78
CA SER A 309 12.44 28.67 -1.90
C SER A 309 12.64 27.80 -3.14
N LYS A 310 13.87 27.77 -3.66
CA LYS A 310 14.26 27.07 -4.89
C LYS A 310 15.25 25.93 -4.67
N THR A 311 15.48 25.59 -3.40
CA THR A 311 16.40 24.53 -2.98
C THR A 311 15.58 23.36 -2.48
N CYS A 312 15.68 22.21 -3.14
CA CYS A 312 15.04 20.99 -2.68
C CYS A 312 15.57 20.61 -1.29
N ASP A 313 14.67 20.10 -0.45
CA ASP A 313 14.99 19.48 0.83
C ASP A 313 14.27 18.13 0.89
N TYR A 314 15.03 17.08 1.20
CA TYR A 314 14.54 15.71 1.09
C TYR A 314 13.48 15.39 2.15
N GLU A 315 13.76 15.75 3.41
CA GLU A 315 12.83 15.54 4.52
C GLU A 315 11.54 16.34 4.32
N SER A 316 11.65 17.63 3.92
CA SER A 316 10.48 18.45 3.58
C SER A 316 9.66 17.84 2.44
N SER A 317 10.33 17.24 1.45
CA SER A 317 9.65 16.54 0.34
C SER A 317 8.88 15.31 0.82
N LEU A 318 9.44 14.52 1.73
CA LEU A 318 8.73 13.38 2.32
C LEU A 318 7.49 13.83 3.10
N TYR A 319 7.62 14.81 4.01
CA TYR A 319 6.49 15.28 4.81
C TYR A 319 5.40 15.96 3.98
N ALA A 320 5.77 16.81 3.02
CA ALA A 320 4.82 17.45 2.11
C ALA A 320 4.06 16.42 1.26
N THR A 321 4.79 15.49 0.66
CA THR A 321 4.17 14.47 -0.20
C THR A 321 3.27 13.56 0.62
N TRP A 322 3.72 13.11 1.79
CA TRP A 322 2.91 12.31 2.70
C TRP A 322 1.64 13.05 3.10
N SER A 323 1.73 14.27 3.63
CA SER A 323 0.54 15.01 4.09
C SER A 323 -0.45 15.29 2.95
N LEU A 324 0.05 15.66 1.77
CA LEU A 324 -0.80 15.99 0.62
C LEU A 324 -1.50 14.73 0.07
N THR A 325 -0.78 13.61 -0.04
CA THR A 325 -1.35 12.35 -0.53
C THR A 325 -2.31 11.71 0.48
N GLU A 326 -2.06 11.84 1.79
CA GLU A 326 -3.04 11.46 2.82
C GLU A 326 -4.33 12.29 2.66
N SER A 327 -4.19 13.59 2.39
CA SER A 327 -5.31 14.51 2.19
C SER A 327 -6.02 14.42 0.82
N GLY A 328 -5.64 13.46 -0.03
CA GLY A 328 -6.31 13.13 -1.29
C GLY A 328 -5.68 13.67 -2.57
N LEU A 329 -4.50 14.31 -2.51
CA LEU A 329 -3.81 14.78 -3.72
C LEU A 329 -3.02 13.66 -4.39
N SER A 330 -3.03 13.57 -5.72
CA SER A 330 -2.34 12.50 -6.43
C SER A 330 -0.82 12.71 -6.45
N LEU A 331 -0.04 11.64 -6.23
CA LEU A 331 1.42 11.68 -6.37
C LEU A 331 1.86 12.11 -7.78
N ASN A 332 1.08 11.76 -8.81
CA ASN A 332 1.35 12.14 -10.19
C ASN A 332 1.24 13.66 -10.41
N GLU A 333 0.28 14.32 -9.78
CA GLU A 333 0.10 15.78 -9.85
C GLU A 333 1.25 16.53 -9.18
N LEU A 334 1.90 15.91 -8.20
CA LEU A 334 3.05 16.49 -7.51
C LEU A 334 4.34 16.32 -8.33
N GLY A 335 4.46 15.24 -9.10
CA GLY A 335 5.64 14.94 -9.90
C GLY A 335 6.92 14.80 -9.06
N VAL A 336 6.79 14.42 -7.79
CA VAL A 336 7.89 14.36 -6.80
C VAL A 336 8.54 12.99 -6.68
N GLN A 337 7.85 11.93 -7.14
CA GLN A 337 8.28 10.55 -6.98
C GLN A 337 9.74 10.34 -7.42
N THR A 338 10.10 10.79 -8.62
CA THR A 338 11.47 10.64 -9.15
C THR A 338 12.52 11.19 -8.18
N TYR A 339 12.27 12.34 -7.56
CA TYR A 339 13.19 12.94 -6.59
C TYR A 339 13.26 12.13 -5.29
N LEU A 340 12.11 11.66 -4.78
CA LEU A 340 12.06 10.86 -3.56
C LEU A 340 12.79 9.52 -3.71
N GLU A 341 12.64 8.86 -4.86
CA GLU A 341 13.29 7.58 -5.16
C GLU A 341 14.81 7.74 -5.38
N THR A 342 15.23 8.80 -6.07
CA THR A 342 16.65 9.00 -6.45
C THR A 342 17.53 9.52 -5.32
N GLU A 343 17.00 10.39 -4.45
CA GLU A 343 17.73 10.94 -3.31
C GLU A 343 17.55 10.13 -2.01
N LEU A 344 16.87 8.98 -2.07
CA LEU A 344 16.69 8.11 -0.91
C LEU A 344 18.03 7.73 -0.28
N ASP A 345 18.17 8.05 1.00
CA ASP A 345 19.35 7.72 1.79
C ASP A 345 19.18 6.37 2.52
N ASN A 346 20.14 6.05 3.38
CA ASN A 346 20.10 4.84 4.21
C ASN A 346 19.36 5.06 5.54
N ASN A 347 18.45 6.03 5.62
CA ASN A 347 17.66 6.29 6.81
C ASN A 347 16.37 5.44 6.75
N ASP A 348 16.19 4.58 7.75
CA ASP A 348 15.04 3.66 7.80
C ASP A 348 13.70 4.43 7.87
N LEU A 349 13.66 5.58 8.55
CA LEU A 349 12.45 6.43 8.61
C LEU A 349 12.11 7.00 7.23
N HIS A 350 13.11 7.47 6.49
CA HIS A 350 12.87 7.99 5.14
C HIS A 350 12.37 6.91 4.19
N ARG A 351 12.90 5.70 4.32
CA ARG A 351 12.45 4.53 3.55
C ARG A 351 11.01 4.17 3.90
N ALA A 352 10.66 4.12 5.19
CA ALA A 352 9.30 3.89 5.64
C ALA A 352 8.33 4.96 5.10
N MET A 353 8.67 6.24 5.21
CA MET A 353 7.88 7.34 4.65
C MET A 353 7.67 7.20 3.13
N LEU A 354 8.72 6.86 2.38
CA LEU A 354 8.60 6.61 0.95
C LEU A 354 7.68 5.43 0.65
N ILE A 355 7.79 4.32 1.39
CA ILE A 355 6.92 3.15 1.24
C ILE A 355 5.46 3.54 1.46
N ARG A 356 5.16 4.29 2.51
CA ARG A 356 3.79 4.78 2.76
C ARG A 356 3.25 5.61 1.61
N ILE A 357 4.07 6.52 1.06
CA ILE A 357 3.68 7.35 -0.08
C ILE A 357 3.41 6.46 -1.31
N LEU A 358 4.30 5.52 -1.62
CA LEU A 358 4.17 4.68 -2.83
C LEU A 358 3.04 3.66 -2.72
N GLU A 359 2.86 3.03 -1.55
CA GLU A 359 1.79 2.06 -1.28
C GLU A 359 0.42 2.70 -1.51
N ARG A 360 0.18 3.88 -0.92
CA ARG A 360 -1.07 4.63 -1.10
C ARG A 360 -1.35 5.04 -2.55
N ASN A 361 -0.31 5.14 -3.38
CA ASN A 361 -0.43 5.50 -4.79
C ASN A 361 -0.29 4.29 -5.73
N GLN A 362 -0.31 3.05 -5.20
CA GLN A 362 -0.19 1.81 -5.98
C GLN A 362 1.09 1.73 -6.84
N ASP A 363 2.14 2.44 -6.42
CA ASP A 363 3.42 2.56 -7.14
C ASP A 363 4.56 1.85 -6.39
N LEU A 364 4.24 1.12 -5.31
CA LEU A 364 5.21 0.42 -4.49
C LEU A 364 5.89 -0.71 -5.26
N LYS A 365 7.20 -0.83 -5.07
CA LYS A 365 8.05 -1.84 -5.71
C LYS A 365 8.71 -2.71 -4.65
N ASP A 366 8.79 -4.02 -4.89
CA ASP A 366 9.30 -5.03 -3.95
C ASP A 366 10.68 -4.69 -3.38
N PHE A 367 11.57 -4.08 -4.16
CA PHE A 367 12.92 -3.76 -3.69
C PHE A 367 12.96 -2.79 -2.50
N TYR A 368 11.92 -1.96 -2.31
CA TYR A 368 11.83 -1.11 -1.12
C TYR A 368 11.49 -1.93 0.12
N LEU A 369 10.69 -2.99 -0.05
CA LEU A 369 10.34 -3.95 1.00
C LEU A 369 11.56 -4.80 1.35
N ASP A 370 12.27 -5.34 0.36
CA ASP A 370 13.53 -6.07 0.56
C ASP A 370 14.54 -5.22 1.37
N ALA A 371 14.65 -3.93 1.04
CA ALA A 371 15.54 -3.02 1.75
C ALA A 371 15.09 -2.72 3.19
N MET A 372 13.80 -2.76 3.49
CA MET A 372 13.29 -2.69 4.86
C MET A 372 13.60 -3.97 5.62
N GLU A 373 13.41 -5.13 5.00
CA GLU A 373 13.72 -6.43 5.61
C GLU A 373 15.21 -6.55 5.95
N ASP A 374 16.09 -6.16 5.01
CA ASP A 374 17.55 -6.17 5.18
C ASP A 374 18.05 -5.32 6.36
N THR A 375 17.28 -4.29 6.75
CA THR A 375 17.63 -3.37 7.83
C THR A 375 16.91 -3.70 9.14
N GLN A 376 15.88 -4.56 9.10
CA GLN A 376 15.18 -4.99 10.29
C GLN A 376 16.12 -5.83 11.17
N ARG A 377 16.16 -5.50 12.45
CA ARG A 377 16.94 -6.25 13.43
C ARG A 377 16.21 -7.54 13.81
N ASN A 378 16.95 -8.51 14.34
CA ASN A 378 16.38 -9.76 14.87
C ASN A 378 15.34 -9.58 15.99
N ASP A 379 15.32 -8.42 16.65
CA ASP A 379 14.30 -8.11 17.65
C ASP A 379 13.03 -7.49 17.05
N GLY A 380 13.02 -7.19 15.75
CA GLY A 380 11.91 -6.60 15.00
C GLY A 380 12.03 -5.09 14.75
N ALA A 381 13.01 -4.43 15.36
CA ALA A 381 13.13 -2.98 15.29
C ALA A 381 13.96 -2.47 14.11
N TRP A 382 13.72 -1.23 13.71
CA TRP A 382 14.55 -0.46 12.78
C TRP A 382 15.35 0.63 13.50
N ALA A 383 16.26 1.29 12.78
CA ALA A 383 17.02 2.45 13.27
C ALA A 383 17.66 2.25 14.66
N ALA A 384 18.28 1.08 14.87
CA ALA A 384 18.91 0.70 16.13
C ALA A 384 17.97 0.65 17.35
N GLY A 385 16.69 0.33 17.14
CA GLY A 385 15.70 0.24 18.21
C GLY A 385 14.96 1.56 18.49
N ASP A 386 15.00 2.51 17.54
CA ASP A 386 14.25 3.75 17.67
C ASP A 386 12.74 3.46 17.58
N ILE A 387 12.00 3.85 18.63
CA ILE A 387 10.57 3.57 18.74
C ILE A 387 9.82 4.27 17.61
N PHE A 388 10.01 5.58 17.45
CA PHE A 388 9.30 6.35 16.44
C PHE A 388 9.49 5.77 15.03
N THR A 389 10.73 5.49 14.64
CA THR A 389 11.03 4.91 13.32
C THR A 389 10.43 3.52 13.16
N THR A 390 10.51 2.67 14.19
CA THR A 390 9.91 1.33 14.15
C THR A 390 8.39 1.39 14.04
N SER A 391 7.75 2.27 14.80
CA SER A 391 6.31 2.53 14.72
C SER A 391 5.91 3.08 13.35
N PHE A 392 6.65 4.05 12.81
CA PHE A 392 6.39 4.56 11.46
C PHE A 392 6.57 3.47 10.38
N SER A 393 7.53 2.57 10.58
CA SER A 393 7.75 1.43 9.68
C SER A 393 6.56 0.47 9.69
N ILE A 394 6.04 0.12 10.88
CA ILE A 394 4.80 -0.67 11.01
C ILE A 394 3.64 0.03 10.31
N PHE A 395 3.43 1.32 10.59
CA PHE A 395 2.39 2.13 9.96
C PHE A 395 2.48 2.11 8.42
N SER A 396 3.70 2.16 7.88
CA SER A 396 3.94 2.16 6.43
C SER A 396 3.73 0.79 5.78
N LEU A 397 3.88 -0.29 6.53
CA LEU A 397 3.81 -1.67 6.04
C LEU A 397 2.44 -2.33 6.28
N LYS A 398 1.56 -1.74 7.10
CA LYS A 398 0.38 -2.42 7.65
C LYS A 398 -0.51 -3.06 6.59
N ASN A 399 -0.75 -2.38 5.48
CA ASN A 399 -1.62 -2.87 4.39
C ASN A 399 -0.96 -3.93 3.50
N ILE A 400 0.34 -4.20 3.70
CA ILE A 400 1.12 -5.10 2.85
C ILE A 400 1.13 -6.52 3.41
N GLY A 401 0.88 -6.71 4.72
CA GLY A 401 0.76 -8.03 5.33
C GLY A 401 2.06 -8.84 5.31
N THR A 402 3.12 -8.32 5.94
CA THR A 402 4.45 -8.98 5.98
C THR A 402 4.78 -9.50 7.37
N ASP A 403 5.50 -10.63 7.46
CA ASP A 403 6.03 -11.20 8.73
C ASP A 403 6.90 -10.20 9.52
N MET A 404 7.45 -9.18 8.84
CA MET A 404 8.19 -8.09 9.46
C MET A 404 7.35 -7.36 10.52
N ILE A 405 6.05 -7.24 10.30
CA ILE A 405 5.13 -6.48 11.16
C ILE A 405 4.99 -7.16 12.51
N ASP A 406 4.80 -8.48 12.55
CA ASP A 406 4.60 -9.23 13.79
C ASP A 406 5.79 -9.13 14.74
N LEU A 407 7.01 -9.22 14.17
CA LEU A 407 8.26 -9.02 14.91
C LEU A 407 8.36 -7.61 15.45
N ALA A 408 7.99 -6.60 14.65
CA ALA A 408 8.06 -5.20 15.04
C ALA A 408 7.00 -4.83 16.09
N ILE A 409 5.77 -5.35 16.00
CA ILE A 409 4.73 -5.21 17.02
C ILE A 409 5.21 -5.86 18.32
N SER A 410 5.75 -7.08 18.25
CA SER A 410 6.34 -7.77 19.41
C SER A 410 7.47 -6.97 20.05
N PHE A 411 8.25 -6.22 19.28
CA PHE A 411 9.24 -5.27 19.81
C PHE A 411 8.58 -4.14 20.59
N LEU A 412 7.58 -3.47 20.00
CA LEU A 412 6.87 -2.38 20.67
C LEU A 412 6.24 -2.86 21.98
N GLU A 413 5.61 -4.03 22.01
CA GLU A 413 5.01 -4.56 23.23
C GLU A 413 6.03 -4.78 24.36
N ARG A 414 7.25 -5.22 24.04
CA ARG A 414 8.33 -5.40 25.02
C ARG A 414 8.90 -4.09 25.55
N GLU A 415 8.95 -3.07 24.70
CA GLU A 415 9.48 -1.75 25.07
C GLU A 415 8.43 -0.86 25.77
N ARG A 416 7.15 -1.25 25.74
CA ARG A 416 6.09 -0.55 26.46
C ARG A 416 6.35 -0.62 27.97
N LYS A 417 6.37 0.56 28.60
CA LYS A 417 6.57 0.68 30.04
C LYS A 417 5.30 0.28 30.81
N PRO A 418 5.41 -0.03 32.11
CA PRO A 418 4.26 -0.31 32.97
C PRO A 418 3.27 0.84 33.11
N ASP A 419 3.63 2.06 32.72
CA ASP A 419 2.73 3.22 32.69
C ASP A 419 1.99 3.38 31.36
N GLY A 420 2.17 2.45 30.41
CA GLY A 420 1.58 2.48 29.07
C GLY A 420 2.42 3.25 28.05
N SER A 421 3.44 3.98 28.46
CA SER A 421 4.22 4.82 27.54
C SER A 421 5.34 4.07 26.83
N TRP A 422 5.71 4.56 25.65
CA TRP A 422 7.01 4.26 25.05
C TRP A 422 7.98 5.39 25.38
N ASN A 423 9.13 5.03 25.94
CA ASN A 423 10.16 5.96 26.41
C ASN A 423 9.70 7.04 27.41
N GLY A 424 8.44 7.06 27.86
CA GLY A 424 7.87 8.23 28.54
C GLY A 424 7.83 9.45 27.63
N ASN A 425 7.74 9.25 26.31
CA ASN A 425 7.78 10.28 25.29
C ASN A 425 6.46 10.31 24.50
N VAL A 426 5.91 11.51 24.32
CA VAL A 426 4.63 11.72 23.65
C VAL A 426 4.70 11.26 22.20
N LYS A 427 5.71 11.70 21.45
CA LYS A 427 5.88 11.37 20.03
C LYS A 427 6.03 9.87 19.79
N ASP A 428 6.86 9.20 20.58
CA ASP A 428 7.05 7.74 20.49
C ASP A 428 5.74 7.00 20.82
N THR A 429 5.06 7.40 21.89
CA THR A 429 3.81 6.75 22.34
C THR A 429 2.69 6.96 21.32
N SER A 430 2.53 8.17 20.81
CA SER A 430 1.54 8.48 19.78
C SER A 430 1.78 7.72 18.49
N MET A 431 3.02 7.70 17.99
CA MET A 431 3.32 6.97 16.76
C MET A 431 3.18 5.46 16.93
N ALA A 432 3.50 4.91 18.10
CA ALA A 432 3.27 3.49 18.41
C ALA A 432 1.78 3.15 18.39
N LEU A 433 0.92 4.00 18.96
CA LEU A 433 -0.53 3.84 18.90
C LEU A 433 -1.05 3.94 17.45
N ILE A 434 -0.64 4.96 16.70
CA ILE A 434 -1.00 5.12 15.27
C ILE A 434 -0.59 3.89 14.46
N ALA A 435 0.59 3.33 14.73
CA ALA A 435 1.07 2.14 14.04
C ALA A 435 0.21 0.90 14.30
N ILE A 436 -0.29 0.74 15.52
CA ILE A 436 -1.14 -0.38 15.90
C ILE A 436 -2.53 -0.23 15.28
N GLU A 437 -3.14 0.96 15.30
CA GLU A 437 -4.46 1.23 14.70
C GLU A 437 -4.46 1.26 13.19
N GLY A 438 -3.38 1.75 12.57
CA GLY A 438 -3.15 1.60 11.13
C GLY A 438 -3.80 2.61 10.19
N SER A 439 -4.48 3.62 10.71
CA SER A 439 -5.20 4.58 9.87
C SER A 439 -4.92 6.03 10.29
N ILE A 440 -5.21 6.96 9.38
CA ILE A 440 -5.37 8.39 9.68
C ILE A 440 -6.78 8.70 9.21
N GLU A 441 -7.74 8.61 10.12
CA GLU A 441 -9.16 8.75 9.78
C GLU A 441 -9.66 10.16 10.06
N ARG A 442 -10.60 10.63 9.23
CA ARG A 442 -11.33 11.86 9.54
C ARG A 442 -12.26 11.59 10.72
N SER A 443 -12.28 12.51 11.67
CA SER A 443 -13.20 12.46 12.79
C SER A 443 -14.64 12.50 12.30
N SER A 444 -15.45 11.49 12.66
CA SER A 444 -16.90 11.51 12.47
C SER A 444 -17.63 12.39 13.49
N ASN A 445 -16.93 12.86 14.53
CA ASN A 445 -17.54 13.45 15.74
C ASN A 445 -17.45 14.99 15.79
N TYR A 446 -16.90 15.65 14.77
CA TYR A 446 -16.77 17.11 14.73
C TYR A 446 -17.52 17.71 13.53
N PRO A 447 -18.75 18.21 13.72
CA PRO A 447 -19.33 19.19 12.79
C PRO A 447 -18.51 20.49 12.88
N GLY A 448 -18.31 21.14 11.73
CA GLY A 448 -17.51 22.36 11.62
C GLY A 448 -17.92 23.44 12.64
N SER A 449 -16.91 24.17 13.12
CA SER A 449 -16.99 25.27 14.08
C SER A 449 -18.23 26.18 13.94
N GLU A 450 -19.22 26.05 14.82
CA GLU A 450 -20.22 27.09 15.09
C GLU A 450 -19.56 28.29 15.81
N THR A 451 -19.78 29.50 15.29
CA THR A 451 -19.36 30.74 15.94
C THR A 451 -20.34 31.15 17.06
N PRO A 452 -19.89 31.73 18.20
CA PRO A 452 -20.79 32.03 19.32
C PRO A 452 -21.65 33.26 19.04
N GLY A 453 -22.96 33.09 19.22
CA GLY A 453 -23.99 34.06 18.84
C GLY A 453 -24.01 35.41 19.58
N GLY A 454 -24.57 36.40 18.89
CA GLY A 454 -25.05 37.67 19.42
C GLY A 454 -26.51 37.90 19.00
N GLU A 455 -27.39 38.15 19.97
CA GLU A 455 -28.80 38.52 19.79
C GLU A 455 -28.99 39.77 18.90
N PRO A 456 -30.11 39.87 18.14
CA PRO A 456 -30.33 40.94 17.18
C PRO A 456 -30.91 42.20 17.85
N THR A 457 -30.37 43.36 17.48
CA THR A 457 -31.07 44.64 17.68
C THR A 457 -31.37 45.26 16.33
N ASP A 458 -32.66 45.40 16.04
CA ASP A 458 -33.24 46.15 14.92
C ASP A 458 -32.69 47.59 14.86
N GLU A 459 -32.04 47.96 13.76
CA GLU A 459 -32.07 49.33 13.20
C GLU A 459 -31.44 49.37 11.78
N ILE A 460 -32.29 49.53 10.76
CA ILE A 460 -31.93 49.99 9.40
C ILE A 460 -31.72 51.51 9.48
N PRO A 461 -30.61 52.12 8.97
CA PRO A 461 -30.60 52.51 7.56
C PRO A 461 -29.25 52.66 6.80
N THR A 462 -29.31 52.21 5.54
CA THR A 462 -28.80 52.82 4.28
C THR A 462 -27.34 53.28 4.17
N GLY A 463 -26.62 52.74 3.17
CA GLY A 463 -25.59 53.50 2.46
C GLY A 463 -24.46 52.72 1.79
N ASN A 464 -24.72 52.24 0.58
CA ASN A 464 -23.87 52.21 -0.62
C ASN A 464 -22.42 51.66 -0.57
N GLU A 465 -22.18 50.74 -1.51
CA GLU A 465 -20.91 50.37 -2.18
C GLU A 465 -19.82 49.71 -1.32
N THR A 466 -19.72 48.37 -1.40
CA THR A 466 -18.46 47.64 -1.66
C THR A 466 -18.70 46.14 -1.89
N ILE A 467 -18.15 45.62 -3.01
CA ILE A 467 -17.49 44.31 -3.24
C ILE A 467 -18.17 43.08 -2.61
N PRO A 468 -18.67 42.10 -3.41
CA PRO A 468 -19.28 40.90 -2.84
C PRO A 468 -18.22 40.12 -2.06
N VAL A 469 -18.46 40.02 -0.76
CA VAL A 469 -17.90 39.00 0.12
C VAL A 469 -18.64 37.73 -0.28
N PHE A 470 -17.92 36.73 -0.78
CA PHE A 470 -18.48 35.40 -0.97
C PHE A 470 -18.79 34.84 0.43
N GLY A 471 -20.02 35.03 0.89
CA GLY A 471 -20.63 34.09 1.84
C GLY A 471 -20.82 32.75 1.12
N ARG A 472 -21.12 31.70 1.88
CA ARG A 472 -21.45 30.39 1.35
C ARG A 472 -22.84 30.05 1.85
N GLU A 473 -23.75 29.68 0.96
CA GLU A 473 -25.04 29.12 1.33
C GLU A 473 -24.88 27.73 1.97
N ASP A 474 -25.08 27.65 3.30
CA ASP A 474 -24.93 26.42 4.09
C ASP A 474 -26.25 25.66 4.31
N ILE A 475 -27.40 26.28 3.98
CA ILE A 475 -28.74 25.67 4.06
C ILE A 475 -29.37 25.77 2.67
N CYS A 476 -29.54 24.61 2.03
CA CYS A 476 -29.91 24.53 0.61
C CYS A 476 -31.35 24.03 0.39
N ASN A 477 -32.25 24.26 1.35
CA ASN A 477 -33.64 23.81 1.29
C ASN A 477 -34.65 24.72 2.04
N ASP A 478 -34.30 25.96 2.38
CA ASP A 478 -35.13 26.84 3.20
C ASP A 478 -35.71 28.06 2.47
N MET A 479 -35.43 28.21 1.17
CA MET A 479 -35.89 29.29 0.28
C MET A 479 -35.44 30.69 0.72
N ILE A 480 -34.35 30.77 1.47
CA ILE A 480 -33.75 32.01 1.93
C ILE A 480 -32.36 32.09 1.31
N ASP A 481 -32.01 33.25 0.77
CA ASP A 481 -30.68 33.58 0.29
C ASP A 481 -29.80 33.86 1.52
N ASN A 482 -29.12 32.81 2.00
CA ASN A 482 -28.42 32.82 3.28
C ASN A 482 -27.02 33.47 3.18
N ASP A 483 -26.50 33.70 1.98
CA ASP A 483 -25.25 34.42 1.73
C ASP A 483 -25.41 35.78 1.03
N GLU A 484 -26.66 36.19 0.79
CA GLU A 484 -27.09 37.47 0.21
C GLU A 484 -26.54 37.73 -1.21
N ASP A 485 -26.40 36.67 -2.02
CA ASP A 485 -25.86 36.73 -3.39
C ASP A 485 -26.93 36.90 -4.50
N ASP A 486 -28.20 37.03 -4.10
CA ASP A 486 -29.44 37.06 -4.90
C ASP A 486 -29.88 35.69 -5.47
N LEU A 487 -29.25 34.58 -5.09
CA LEU A 487 -29.65 33.21 -5.39
C LEU A 487 -30.13 32.50 -4.12
N THR A 488 -30.93 31.44 -4.27
CA THR A 488 -31.53 30.72 -3.13
C THR A 488 -31.48 29.22 -3.38
N ASP A 489 -31.08 28.47 -2.35
CA ASP A 489 -31.04 27.00 -2.33
C ASP A 489 -30.31 26.43 -3.55
N CYS A 490 -30.87 25.45 -4.26
CA CYS A 490 -30.27 24.82 -5.43
C CYS A 490 -30.11 25.73 -6.66
N SER A 491 -30.60 26.97 -6.60
CA SER A 491 -30.28 27.98 -7.61
C SER A 491 -28.93 28.65 -7.33
N ASP A 492 -28.42 28.50 -6.11
CA ASP A 492 -27.13 28.99 -5.67
C ASP A 492 -26.00 28.00 -6.04
N PRO A 493 -24.92 28.46 -6.71
CA PRO A 493 -23.75 27.64 -7.04
C PRO A 493 -23.05 27.00 -5.83
N ASP A 494 -23.16 27.59 -4.65
CA ASP A 494 -22.55 27.07 -3.42
C ASP A 494 -23.33 25.85 -2.88
N CYS A 495 -24.60 25.71 -3.27
CA CYS A 495 -25.44 24.53 -3.01
C CYS A 495 -25.27 23.38 -4.02
N MET A 496 -24.42 23.53 -5.04
CA MET A 496 -24.25 22.56 -6.13
C MET A 496 -23.79 21.15 -5.68
N PHE A 497 -23.30 21.02 -4.45
CA PHE A 497 -22.89 19.73 -3.86
C PHE A 497 -23.71 19.33 -2.62
N SER A 498 -24.74 20.11 -2.25
CA SER A 498 -25.63 19.72 -1.17
C SER A 498 -26.46 18.50 -1.60
N SER A 499 -26.64 17.54 -0.70
CA SER A 499 -27.57 16.42 -0.91
C SER A 499 -29.03 16.87 -1.05
N ASP A 500 -29.33 18.11 -0.63
CA ASP A 500 -30.63 18.75 -0.84
C ASP A 500 -30.87 19.10 -2.33
N CYS A 501 -29.80 19.21 -3.12
CA CYS A 501 -29.79 19.56 -4.53
C CYS A 501 -29.28 18.38 -5.36
N GLY A 502 -30.19 17.46 -5.70
CA GLY A 502 -29.88 16.24 -6.43
C GLY A 502 -28.94 16.45 -7.64
N ILE A 503 -27.95 15.57 -7.78
CA ILE A 503 -26.83 15.67 -8.73
C ILE A 503 -27.33 15.72 -10.19
N ALA A 504 -27.16 16.87 -10.85
CA ALA A 504 -27.30 17.00 -12.31
C ALA A 504 -25.93 17.26 -12.97
N SER A 505 -25.59 16.44 -13.98
CA SER A 505 -24.46 16.68 -14.89
C SER A 505 -24.94 17.29 -16.22
N PRO A 506 -24.20 18.24 -16.85
CA PRO A 506 -24.69 18.99 -18.00
C PRO A 506 -24.54 18.25 -19.34
N GLY A 507 -25.62 18.25 -20.14
CA GLY A 507 -25.62 17.84 -21.55
C GLY A 507 -25.33 19.00 -22.53
N PRO A 508 -25.08 18.71 -23.83
CA PRO A 508 -24.25 19.56 -24.69
C PRO A 508 -24.91 20.82 -25.28
N ASN A 509 -26.19 21.11 -25.02
CA ASN A 509 -26.93 22.12 -25.80
C ASN A 509 -27.77 23.13 -25.01
N GLY A 510 -27.62 23.23 -23.69
CA GLY A 510 -28.10 24.40 -22.92
C GLY A 510 -29.54 24.85 -23.20
N ASP A 511 -30.50 23.92 -23.17
CA ASP A 511 -31.94 24.21 -23.21
C ASP A 511 -32.57 23.64 -21.94
N PHE A 512 -33.29 24.49 -21.20
CA PHE A 512 -33.80 24.23 -19.85
C PHE A 512 -35.29 23.91 -19.98
N THR A 513 -35.63 22.63 -19.92
CA THR A 513 -37.02 22.15 -19.80
C THR A 513 -37.05 21.03 -18.77
N ASP A 514 -37.77 21.30 -17.68
CA ASP A 514 -38.34 20.45 -16.62
C ASP A 514 -38.06 18.94 -16.74
N LEU A 515 -37.42 18.35 -15.71
CA LEU A 515 -37.02 16.93 -15.72
C LEU A 515 -36.94 16.32 -14.30
N ALA A 516 -37.99 16.47 -13.47
CA ALA A 516 -37.98 15.88 -12.13
C ALA A 516 -39.37 15.57 -11.50
N ASP A 517 -40.47 15.52 -12.26
CA ASP A 517 -41.80 15.32 -11.66
C ASP A 517 -42.39 13.90 -11.82
N GLU A 518 -41.81 13.00 -12.64
CA GLU A 518 -42.40 11.66 -12.91
C GLU A 518 -41.83 10.52 -12.03
N ILE A 519 -40.59 10.64 -11.51
CA ILE A 519 -39.91 9.55 -10.79
C ILE A 519 -40.56 9.30 -9.42
N GLY A 520 -41.41 8.27 -9.36
CA GLY A 520 -42.03 7.75 -8.14
C GLY A 520 -43.57 7.72 -8.15
N LEU A 521 -44.22 8.11 -9.25
CA LEU A 521 -45.69 8.11 -9.42
C LEU A 521 -46.13 7.43 -10.72
N CYS A 522 -45.43 6.39 -11.14
CA CYS A 522 -45.63 5.70 -12.44
C CYS A 522 -46.88 4.78 -12.51
N ASP A 523 -47.93 5.03 -11.72
CA ASP A 523 -49.16 4.22 -11.67
C ASP A 523 -50.46 4.99 -11.38
N ASP A 524 -50.42 6.33 -11.46
CA ASP A 524 -51.51 7.20 -11.02
C ASP A 524 -52.39 7.76 -12.16
N GLN A 525 -52.06 7.46 -13.41
CA GLN A 525 -52.76 7.89 -14.64
C GLN A 525 -52.77 9.40 -14.86
N ILE A 526 -51.77 10.09 -14.33
CA ILE A 526 -51.55 11.53 -14.50
C ILE A 526 -50.22 11.72 -15.23
N ASP A 527 -50.18 12.72 -16.10
CA ASP A 527 -48.97 13.21 -16.79
C ASP A 527 -48.31 14.22 -15.85
N ASN A 528 -47.33 13.79 -15.06
CA ASN A 528 -46.78 14.59 -13.96
C ASN A 528 -45.70 15.56 -14.42
N ASP A 529 -45.02 15.27 -15.53
CA ASP A 529 -44.04 16.13 -16.19
C ASP A 529 -44.62 16.96 -17.37
N ASN A 530 -45.88 16.72 -17.75
CA ASN A 530 -46.62 17.36 -18.84
C ASN A 530 -46.05 17.11 -20.26
N ASP A 531 -45.40 15.97 -20.49
CA ASP A 531 -44.87 15.59 -21.81
C ASP A 531 -45.91 14.91 -22.75
N PHE A 532 -47.15 14.72 -22.26
CA PHE A 532 -48.29 14.04 -22.87
C PHE A 532 -48.25 12.51 -22.87
N LEU A 533 -47.28 11.91 -22.19
CA LEU A 533 -47.24 10.51 -21.84
C LEU A 533 -47.68 10.35 -20.38
N ILE A 534 -48.13 9.16 -20.00
CA ILE A 534 -48.56 8.88 -18.62
C ILE A 534 -48.00 7.53 -18.20
N ASP A 535 -47.64 7.40 -16.93
CA ASP A 535 -47.21 6.14 -16.31
C ASP A 535 -46.14 5.41 -17.15
N CYS A 536 -46.31 4.12 -17.41
CA CYS A 536 -45.36 3.30 -18.17
C CYS A 536 -45.30 3.60 -19.69
N GLU A 537 -46.15 4.49 -20.21
CA GLU A 537 -45.98 5.02 -21.57
C GLU A 537 -44.94 6.13 -21.61
N ASP A 538 -44.58 6.67 -20.45
CA ASP A 538 -43.52 7.66 -20.24
C ASP A 538 -42.13 7.02 -20.22
N GLY A 539 -41.19 7.63 -20.93
CA GLY A 539 -39.80 7.20 -20.99
C GLY A 539 -39.07 7.30 -19.65
N GLU A 540 -39.49 8.20 -18.76
CA GLU A 540 -38.88 8.42 -17.44
C GLU A 540 -39.28 7.33 -16.43
N CYS A 541 -40.41 6.66 -16.63
CA CYS A 541 -40.89 5.54 -15.82
C CYS A 541 -40.25 4.18 -16.17
N THR A 542 -39.37 4.12 -17.17
CA THR A 542 -38.78 2.85 -17.65
C THR A 542 -37.90 2.12 -16.64
N PHE A 543 -37.47 2.78 -15.57
CA PHE A 543 -36.69 2.19 -14.48
C PHE A 543 -37.49 1.99 -13.18
N ASP A 544 -38.76 2.38 -13.17
CA ASP A 544 -39.63 2.16 -12.01
C ASP A 544 -40.07 0.69 -11.93
N SER A 545 -40.07 0.14 -10.73
CA SER A 545 -40.47 -1.24 -10.45
C SER A 545 -41.90 -1.58 -10.89
N VAL A 546 -42.78 -0.58 -11.01
CA VAL A 546 -44.15 -0.76 -11.49
C VAL A 546 -44.19 -1.03 -13.00
N CYS A 547 -43.28 -0.43 -13.78
CA CYS A 547 -43.18 -0.61 -15.23
C CYS A 547 -42.14 -1.66 -15.64
N GLY A 548 -41.25 -2.04 -14.73
CA GLY A 548 -40.11 -2.94 -14.93
C GLY A 548 -40.42 -4.45 -14.95
N ASN A 549 -41.68 -4.88 -14.86
CA ASN A 549 -42.07 -6.27 -15.05
C ASN A 549 -43.21 -6.34 -16.07
N ASN A 550 -42.94 -6.98 -17.22
CA ASN A 550 -43.94 -7.27 -18.26
C ASN A 550 -45.14 -8.05 -17.71
N ILE A 551 -46.15 -7.36 -17.17
CA ILE A 551 -47.52 -7.84 -17.13
C ILE A 551 -48.25 -7.14 -18.26
N CYS A 552 -48.34 -7.84 -19.39
CA CYS A 552 -49.22 -7.49 -20.48
C CYS A 552 -50.68 -7.71 -20.02
N ASP A 553 -51.43 -6.65 -19.74
CA ASP A 553 -52.89 -6.69 -19.65
C ASP A 553 -53.47 -5.93 -20.85
N ASN A 554 -54.23 -6.62 -21.71
CA ASN A 554 -54.90 -6.01 -22.86
C ASN A 554 -56.37 -5.63 -22.58
N GLY A 555 -56.82 -5.66 -21.32
CA GLY A 555 -58.06 -5.02 -20.91
C GLY A 555 -59.35 -5.71 -21.37
N GLU A 556 -59.36 -7.03 -21.58
CA GLU A 556 -60.61 -7.82 -21.75
C GLU A 556 -60.92 -8.72 -20.53
N TRP A 557 -62.21 -8.92 -20.25
CA TRP A 557 -62.73 -9.65 -19.09
C TRP A 557 -62.61 -11.17 -19.24
N ASP A 558 -61.91 -11.84 -18.31
CA ASP A 558 -61.89 -13.30 -18.19
C ASP A 558 -62.92 -13.88 -17.18
N TYR A 559 -63.47 -15.05 -17.53
CA TYR A 559 -64.47 -15.82 -16.77
C TYR A 559 -63.79 -16.70 -15.68
N PRO A 560 -64.51 -17.13 -14.62
CA PRO A 560 -63.90 -17.52 -13.35
C PRO A 560 -63.38 -18.98 -13.22
N ASP A 561 -63.02 -19.67 -14.31
CA ASP A 561 -62.62 -21.10 -14.24
C ASP A 561 -61.38 -21.48 -15.10
N GLU A 562 -60.39 -20.59 -15.28
CA GLU A 562 -59.08 -20.96 -15.87
C GLU A 562 -57.96 -20.69 -14.83
N ASP A 563 -57.27 -21.74 -14.38
CA ASP A 563 -56.15 -21.70 -13.41
C ASP A 563 -54.77 -21.83 -14.10
N ASP A 564 -54.67 -21.59 -15.42
CA ASP A 564 -53.41 -21.62 -16.18
C ASP A 564 -53.25 -20.31 -17.00
N ILE A 565 -52.19 -19.54 -16.73
CA ILE A 565 -51.88 -18.26 -17.41
C ILE A 565 -51.59 -18.46 -18.92
N ASP A 566 -52.23 -17.62 -19.74
CA ASP A 566 -52.20 -17.57 -21.21
C ASP A 566 -50.83 -17.10 -21.78
N CYS A 567 -50.22 -17.94 -22.62
CA CYS A 567 -49.10 -17.56 -23.50
C CYS A 567 -49.61 -17.41 -24.94
N GLY A 568 -49.82 -16.17 -25.39
CA GLY A 568 -50.59 -15.88 -26.61
C GLY A 568 -50.05 -14.81 -27.58
N GLY A 569 -48.76 -14.82 -27.98
CA GLY A 569 -48.42 -14.44 -29.38
C GLY A 569 -47.28 -13.44 -29.67
N ILE A 570 -46.11 -14.01 -30.02
CA ILE A 570 -45.05 -13.57 -30.96
C ILE A 570 -44.36 -12.21 -30.70
N CYS A 571 -43.38 -12.22 -29.79
CA CYS A 571 -42.01 -11.85 -30.13
C CYS A 571 -41.13 -13.10 -29.96
N ALA A 572 -40.66 -13.63 -31.08
CA ALA A 572 -39.87 -14.85 -31.15
C ALA A 572 -38.42 -14.50 -31.51
N SER A 573 -37.56 -14.45 -30.50
CA SER A 573 -36.17 -14.92 -30.52
C SER A 573 -35.59 -14.66 -29.13
N GLU A 574 -35.12 -15.72 -28.48
CA GLU A 574 -34.42 -15.74 -27.17
C GLU A 574 -35.30 -15.99 -25.92
N CYS A 575 -36.04 -17.10 -25.93
CA CYS A 575 -36.02 -17.96 -24.74
C CYS A 575 -34.67 -18.68 -24.75
N GLY A 576 -33.73 -18.19 -23.94
CA GLY A 576 -32.40 -18.76 -23.78
C GLY A 576 -31.94 -18.56 -22.34
N GLU A 577 -31.78 -19.68 -21.65
CA GLU A 577 -30.98 -19.96 -20.46
C GLU A 577 -30.26 -18.75 -19.85
N GLY A 578 -30.83 -18.21 -18.77
CA GLY A 578 -30.18 -17.23 -17.90
C GLY A 578 -30.30 -17.69 -16.45
N ASP A 579 -29.17 -18.12 -15.87
CA ASP A 579 -29.09 -18.63 -14.51
C ASP A 579 -29.51 -17.58 -13.48
N VAL A 580 -30.39 -17.95 -12.55
CA VAL A 580 -30.96 -17.05 -11.53
C VAL A 580 -30.04 -17.01 -10.30
N SER A 581 -29.76 -15.81 -9.77
CA SER A 581 -28.93 -15.58 -8.57
C SER A 581 -29.66 -15.91 -7.27
N GLU A 582 -28.92 -15.94 -6.14
CA GLU A 582 -29.46 -16.15 -4.79
C GLU A 582 -30.70 -15.27 -4.52
N GLY A 583 -31.77 -15.88 -4.01
CA GLY A 583 -33.04 -15.21 -3.75
C GLY A 583 -33.99 -15.12 -4.96
N GLY A 584 -33.61 -15.60 -6.14
CA GLY A 584 -34.51 -15.64 -7.30
C GLY A 584 -35.34 -16.92 -7.40
N ILE A 585 -36.45 -16.84 -8.13
CA ILE A 585 -37.47 -17.89 -8.23
C ILE A 585 -36.97 -19.02 -9.13
N CYS A 586 -37.12 -20.26 -8.68
CA CYS A 586 -36.72 -21.47 -9.37
C CYS A 586 -37.82 -22.54 -9.34
N HIS A 587 -37.78 -23.45 -10.31
CA HIS A 587 -38.62 -24.65 -10.36
C HIS A 587 -37.79 -25.93 -10.25
N SER A 588 -36.49 -25.85 -10.49
CA SER A 588 -35.50 -26.91 -10.33
C SER A 588 -34.11 -26.33 -10.11
N ASP A 589 -33.18 -27.14 -9.60
CA ASP A 589 -31.80 -26.70 -9.32
C ASP A 589 -31.09 -26.13 -10.57
N SER A 590 -31.48 -26.54 -11.78
CA SER A 590 -30.90 -26.02 -13.02
C SER A 590 -31.30 -24.58 -13.35
N ASP A 591 -32.26 -24.02 -12.62
CA ASP A 591 -32.67 -22.62 -12.77
C ASP A 591 -31.77 -21.70 -11.91
N CYS A 592 -31.00 -22.26 -10.98
CA CYS A 592 -30.17 -21.55 -10.03
C CYS A 592 -28.69 -21.50 -10.48
N LYS A 593 -28.02 -20.38 -10.20
CA LYS A 593 -26.61 -20.20 -10.54
C LYS A 593 -25.69 -20.97 -9.59
N SER A 594 -24.68 -21.63 -10.16
CA SER A 594 -23.54 -22.22 -9.42
C SER A 594 -23.97 -23.20 -8.29
N PHE A 595 -23.49 -23.02 -7.06
CA PHE A 595 -23.64 -23.92 -5.90
C PHE A 595 -25.02 -23.84 -5.22
N LEU A 596 -25.92 -22.99 -5.73
CA LEU A 596 -27.26 -22.78 -5.16
C LEU A 596 -28.22 -23.91 -5.57
N VAL A 597 -29.07 -24.32 -4.64
CA VAL A 597 -30.14 -25.31 -4.87
C VAL A 597 -31.50 -24.65 -4.85
N CYS A 598 -32.46 -25.22 -5.56
CA CYS A 598 -33.82 -24.71 -5.51
C CYS A 598 -34.50 -25.21 -4.23
N GLY A 599 -34.68 -24.31 -3.27
CA GLY A 599 -35.33 -24.60 -2.00
C GLY A 599 -36.79 -25.04 -2.18
N ASP A 600 -37.34 -25.72 -1.17
CA ASP A 600 -38.74 -26.19 -1.18
C ASP A 600 -39.78 -25.04 -1.30
N ASN A 601 -39.34 -23.80 -1.09
CA ASN A 601 -40.11 -22.58 -1.28
C ASN A 601 -40.04 -22.02 -2.72
N GLY A 602 -39.33 -22.70 -3.63
CA GLY A 602 -39.17 -22.29 -5.03
C GLY A 602 -38.21 -21.12 -5.21
N ILE A 603 -37.21 -20.98 -4.33
CA ILE A 603 -36.20 -19.91 -4.37
C ILE A 603 -34.80 -20.53 -4.35
N CYS A 604 -33.85 -19.94 -5.08
CA CYS A 604 -32.45 -20.36 -5.07
C CYS A 604 -31.77 -19.99 -3.74
N GLU A 605 -31.31 -21.00 -2.99
CA GLU A 605 -30.74 -20.88 -1.64
C GLU A 605 -29.42 -21.68 -1.52
N GLU A 606 -28.56 -21.29 -0.57
CA GLU A 606 -27.33 -22.04 -0.26
C GLU A 606 -27.64 -23.34 0.51
N PRO A 607 -27.02 -24.49 0.14
CA PRO A 607 -27.27 -25.74 0.84
C PRO A 607 -26.66 -25.72 2.26
N GLU A 608 -27.49 -25.93 3.28
CA GLU A 608 -27.08 -25.92 4.69
C GLU A 608 -25.96 -26.95 4.97
N GLY A 609 -24.75 -26.46 5.27
CA GLY A 609 -23.63 -27.27 5.78
C GLY A 609 -22.29 -27.22 5.05
N ALA A 610 -22.10 -26.32 4.07
CA ALA A 610 -20.79 -26.12 3.43
C ALA A 610 -20.07 -24.88 4.00
N GLU A 611 -19.08 -25.10 4.86
CA GLU A 611 -18.09 -24.05 5.12
C GLU A 611 -17.23 -23.88 3.87
N LYS A 612 -17.33 -22.72 3.23
CA LYS A 612 -16.52 -22.33 2.07
C LYS A 612 -15.03 -22.39 2.45
N ARG A 613 -14.35 -23.45 2.00
CA ARG A 613 -12.89 -23.48 1.89
C ARG A 613 -12.58 -23.07 0.46
N ILE A 614 -11.52 -22.30 0.28
CA ILE A 614 -11.14 -21.75 -1.02
C ILE A 614 -9.77 -22.33 -1.35
N GLU A 615 -9.60 -22.84 -2.57
CA GLU A 615 -8.30 -23.28 -3.07
C GLU A 615 -7.30 -22.10 -3.05
N THR A 616 -6.26 -22.22 -2.24
CA THR A 616 -5.34 -21.11 -1.94
C THR A 616 -4.02 -21.20 -2.70
N ASP A 617 -3.67 -22.38 -3.23
CA ASP A 617 -2.41 -22.61 -3.94
C ASP A 617 -2.64 -23.37 -5.26
N CYS A 618 -3.13 -22.66 -6.27
CA CYS A 618 -3.53 -23.17 -7.58
C CYS A 618 -2.45 -23.82 -8.48
N THR A 619 -1.28 -24.19 -7.94
CA THR A 619 -0.18 -24.83 -8.69
C THR A 619 0.64 -25.86 -7.89
N ASP A 620 0.26 -26.16 -6.65
CA ASP A 620 1.06 -26.99 -5.76
C ASP A 620 0.75 -28.49 -5.85
N GLY A 621 -0.30 -28.87 -6.58
CA GLY A 621 -0.74 -30.25 -6.78
C GLY A 621 -1.54 -30.83 -5.62
N PHE A 622 -2.04 -30.00 -4.72
CA PHE A 622 -2.90 -30.36 -3.60
C PHE A 622 -4.32 -29.80 -3.75
N ASP A 623 -5.24 -30.44 -3.04
CA ASP A 623 -6.65 -30.10 -2.94
C ASP A 623 -6.84 -29.44 -1.57
N ASN A 624 -6.64 -28.12 -1.52
CA ASN A 624 -6.50 -27.33 -0.30
C ASN A 624 -7.86 -26.96 0.29
N ASP A 625 -8.92 -26.92 -0.52
CA ASP A 625 -10.31 -26.81 -0.07
C ASP A 625 -11.03 -28.16 0.12
N GLN A 626 -10.43 -29.26 -0.34
CA GLN A 626 -10.90 -30.64 -0.18
C GLN A 626 -12.21 -30.93 -0.92
N ASP A 627 -12.49 -30.20 -2.00
CA ASP A 627 -13.68 -30.40 -2.82
C ASP A 627 -13.50 -31.52 -3.87
N GLY A 628 -12.24 -31.96 -4.09
CA GLY A 628 -11.86 -33.07 -4.95
C GLY A 628 -11.25 -32.66 -6.29
N ASP A 629 -11.29 -31.37 -6.64
CA ASP A 629 -10.53 -30.79 -7.73
C ASP A 629 -9.17 -30.28 -7.22
N ILE A 630 -8.22 -30.05 -8.14
CA ILE A 630 -6.81 -29.73 -7.80
C ILE A 630 -6.29 -28.69 -8.79
N ASP A 631 -5.62 -27.66 -8.28
CA ASP A 631 -4.95 -26.60 -9.04
C ASP A 631 -5.89 -25.95 -10.08
N CYS A 632 -5.43 -25.73 -11.32
CA CYS A 632 -6.24 -25.18 -12.41
C CYS A 632 -7.38 -26.09 -12.92
N ASN A 633 -7.61 -27.25 -12.31
CA ASN A 633 -8.87 -27.99 -12.54
C ASN A 633 -9.95 -27.62 -11.51
N ASP A 634 -9.57 -26.86 -10.49
CA ASP A 634 -10.43 -26.34 -9.44
C ASP A 634 -11.11 -25.04 -9.88
N PHE A 635 -12.39 -24.90 -9.57
CA PHE A 635 -13.18 -23.72 -9.92
C PHE A 635 -12.74 -22.48 -9.14
N ASP A 636 -12.27 -22.64 -7.91
CA ASP A 636 -11.77 -21.52 -7.09
C ASP A 636 -10.46 -20.92 -7.66
N CYS A 637 -9.80 -21.65 -8.56
CA CYS A 637 -8.61 -21.23 -9.29
C CYS A 637 -8.85 -20.58 -10.66
N ASP A 638 -10.11 -20.42 -11.09
CA ASP A 638 -10.45 -19.91 -12.44
C ASP A 638 -9.82 -18.55 -12.74
N PHE A 639 -9.74 -17.66 -11.75
CA PHE A 639 -9.13 -16.34 -11.91
C PHE A 639 -7.59 -16.40 -12.04
N TYR A 640 -6.95 -17.34 -11.34
CA TYR A 640 -5.50 -17.55 -11.40
C TYR A 640 -5.05 -18.23 -12.70
N CYS A 641 -5.92 -19.08 -13.27
CA CYS A 641 -5.63 -19.89 -14.45
C CYS A 641 -6.13 -19.27 -15.77
N ALA A 642 -6.92 -18.19 -15.71
CA ALA A 642 -7.35 -17.42 -16.86
C ALA A 642 -6.15 -16.87 -17.68
N GLY A 643 -5.90 -17.48 -18.84
CA GLY A 643 -4.87 -17.04 -19.80
C GLY A 643 -3.68 -17.99 -19.97
N LYS A 644 -3.64 -19.13 -19.28
CA LYS A 644 -2.71 -20.22 -19.61
C LYS A 644 -3.40 -21.20 -20.55
N GLU A 645 -3.05 -21.18 -21.85
CA GLU A 645 -3.48 -22.26 -22.76
C GLU A 645 -3.05 -23.62 -22.18
N PRO A 646 -3.90 -24.66 -22.26
CA PRO A 646 -3.58 -25.96 -21.71
C PRO A 646 -2.34 -26.52 -22.40
N GLU A 647 -1.34 -26.92 -21.61
CA GLU A 647 -0.13 -27.57 -22.13
C GLU A 647 -0.54 -28.76 -23.03
N GLU A 648 -0.19 -28.68 -24.33
CA GLU A 648 -0.39 -29.76 -25.30
C GLU A 648 0.32 -31.02 -24.79
N LYS A 649 -0.44 -31.95 -24.20
CA LYS A 649 0.06 -33.28 -23.80
C LYS A 649 0.49 -34.04 -25.05
N CYS A 650 1.79 -34.21 -25.25
CA CYS A 650 2.35 -35.01 -26.35
C CYS A 650 2.52 -36.48 -25.94
N THR A 651 2.28 -37.42 -26.85
CA THR A 651 2.53 -38.86 -26.64
C THR A 651 3.67 -39.40 -27.50
N ALA A 652 4.01 -38.69 -28.58
CA ALA A 652 5.12 -38.98 -29.47
C ALA A 652 5.74 -37.69 -30.05
N ASP A 653 6.97 -37.77 -30.54
CA ASP A 653 7.67 -36.65 -31.20
C ASP A 653 6.92 -36.09 -32.43
N SER A 654 6.04 -36.89 -33.05
CA SER A 654 5.19 -36.45 -34.17
C SER A 654 4.11 -35.47 -33.76
N ASP A 655 3.78 -35.42 -32.47
CA ASP A 655 2.78 -34.54 -31.91
C ASP A 655 3.36 -33.13 -31.67
N CYS A 656 4.68 -32.98 -31.80
CA CYS A 656 5.41 -31.73 -31.59
C CYS A 656 5.79 -31.04 -32.90
N LYS A 657 5.97 -29.71 -32.84
CA LYS A 657 6.36 -28.90 -34.00
C LYS A 657 7.76 -29.27 -34.49
N THR A 658 8.05 -28.97 -35.76
CA THR A 658 9.34 -29.31 -36.38
C THR A 658 10.50 -28.57 -35.70
N GLY A 659 11.30 -29.30 -34.90
CA GLY A 659 12.38 -28.72 -34.08
C GLY A 659 12.33 -29.13 -32.59
N GLU A 660 11.24 -29.76 -32.18
CA GLU A 660 10.98 -30.21 -30.82
C GLU A 660 11.02 -31.75 -30.69
N GLU A 661 11.05 -32.25 -29.46
CA GLU A 661 10.86 -33.66 -29.07
C GLU A 661 9.95 -33.75 -27.85
N CYS A 662 9.15 -34.80 -27.80
CA CYS A 662 8.23 -35.05 -26.71
C CYS A 662 8.97 -35.65 -25.51
N LYS A 663 9.00 -34.93 -24.39
CA LYS A 663 9.61 -35.38 -23.14
C LYS A 663 8.62 -35.24 -21.99
N ASN A 664 8.31 -36.36 -21.35
CA ASN A 664 7.41 -36.44 -20.19
C ASN A 664 6.04 -35.77 -20.42
N GLY A 665 5.49 -35.89 -21.63
CA GLY A 665 4.20 -35.31 -21.97
C GLY A 665 4.26 -33.87 -22.47
N VAL A 666 5.45 -33.25 -22.56
CA VAL A 666 5.61 -31.86 -23.01
C VAL A 666 6.58 -31.77 -24.19
N CYS A 667 6.24 -30.99 -25.21
CA CYS A 667 7.12 -30.72 -26.35
C CYS A 667 8.27 -29.79 -25.93
N THR A 668 9.51 -30.25 -26.07
CA THR A 668 10.72 -29.50 -25.68
C THR A 668 11.68 -29.30 -26.85
N THR A 669 12.38 -28.17 -26.90
CA THR A 669 13.29 -27.86 -28.02
C THR A 669 14.51 -28.79 -28.04
N LYS A 670 14.86 -29.31 -29.22
CA LYS A 670 16.04 -30.18 -29.39
C LYS A 670 17.33 -29.41 -29.12
N THR A 671 17.86 -29.53 -27.91
CA THR A 671 19.15 -28.92 -27.55
C THR A 671 20.28 -29.62 -28.29
N THR A 672 20.74 -29.03 -29.39
CA THR A 672 22.00 -29.43 -30.01
C THR A 672 23.13 -28.93 -29.12
N THR A 673 23.59 -29.78 -28.22
CA THR A 673 24.77 -29.52 -27.40
C THR A 673 26.00 -29.44 -28.29
N LYS A 674 26.34 -28.23 -28.75
CA LYS A 674 27.71 -27.91 -29.16
C LYS A 674 28.56 -27.98 -27.91
N THR A 675 29.22 -29.13 -27.73
CA THR A 675 30.22 -29.35 -26.70
C THR A 675 31.35 -28.33 -26.87
N ASN A 676 31.38 -27.35 -25.96
CA ASN A 676 32.38 -26.29 -25.96
C ASN A 676 33.71 -26.90 -25.46
N THR A 677 34.69 -27.00 -26.37
CA THR A 677 36.03 -27.55 -26.12
C THR A 677 36.72 -26.92 -24.92
N THR A 678 36.33 -25.69 -24.56
CA THR A 678 36.81 -24.93 -23.41
C THR A 678 36.47 -25.60 -22.06
N THR A 679 35.30 -26.22 -21.93
CA THR A 679 34.88 -26.88 -20.67
C THR A 679 35.69 -28.14 -20.40
N ILE A 680 36.06 -28.89 -21.45
CA ILE A 680 36.92 -30.08 -21.32
C ILE A 680 38.33 -29.69 -20.90
N ILE A 681 38.86 -28.57 -21.40
CA ILE A 681 40.19 -28.06 -21.00
C ILE A 681 40.20 -27.69 -19.51
N ILE A 682 39.15 -27.03 -19.02
CA ILE A 682 39.04 -26.66 -17.59
C ILE A 682 39.01 -27.91 -16.70
N ILE A 683 38.26 -28.94 -17.08
CA ILE A 683 38.20 -30.22 -16.34
C ILE A 683 39.58 -30.90 -16.31
N ILE A 684 40.33 -30.90 -17.42
CA ILE A 684 41.68 -31.45 -17.47
C ILE A 684 42.63 -30.70 -16.53
N VAL A 685 42.55 -29.35 -16.49
CA VAL A 685 43.38 -28.54 -15.58
C VAL A 685 43.08 -28.86 -14.12
N ILE A 686 41.81 -29.01 -13.74
CA ILE A 686 41.41 -29.37 -12.37
C ILE A 686 41.96 -30.75 -12.00
N ILE A 687 41.88 -31.74 -12.89
CA ILE A 687 42.42 -33.09 -12.65
C ILE A 687 43.94 -33.05 -12.44
N VAL A 688 44.67 -32.25 -13.22
CA VAL A 688 46.13 -32.10 -13.06
C VAL A 688 46.48 -31.45 -11.72
N LEU A 689 45.70 -30.46 -11.26
CA LEU A 689 45.91 -29.83 -9.95
C LEU A 689 45.64 -30.79 -8.79
N ILE A 690 44.60 -31.63 -8.89
CA ILE A 690 44.28 -32.64 -7.87
C ILE A 690 45.41 -33.69 -7.80
N ILE A 691 45.87 -34.20 -8.95
CA ILE A 691 46.98 -35.16 -8.99
C ILE A 691 48.27 -34.52 -8.44
N GLY A 692 48.55 -33.27 -8.80
CA GLY A 692 49.68 -32.49 -8.27
C GLY A 692 49.62 -32.34 -6.75
N GLY A 693 48.44 -32.03 -6.20
CA GLY A 693 48.21 -31.94 -4.76
C GLY A 693 48.43 -33.28 -4.03
N ILE A 694 47.96 -34.38 -4.61
CA ILE A 694 48.15 -35.73 -4.04
C ILE A 694 49.63 -36.11 -4.04
N VAL A 695 50.36 -35.84 -5.12
CA VAL A 695 51.81 -36.11 -5.22
C VAL A 695 52.58 -35.25 -4.22
N PHE A 696 52.25 -33.97 -4.09
CA PHE A 696 52.87 -33.07 -3.12
C PHE A 696 52.64 -33.55 -1.68
N PHE A 697 51.41 -33.93 -1.33
CA PHE A 697 51.08 -34.49 -0.02
C PHE A 697 51.84 -35.80 0.26
N TYR A 698 51.97 -36.67 -0.74
CA TYR A 698 52.75 -37.90 -0.62
C TYR A 698 54.26 -37.61 -0.41
N LEU A 699 54.82 -36.62 -1.09
CA LEU A 699 56.23 -36.22 -0.93
C LEU A 699 56.53 -35.55 0.41
N VAL A 700 55.57 -34.81 0.97
CA VAL A 700 55.65 -34.27 2.34
C VAL A 700 55.56 -35.40 3.38
N LYS A 701 54.61 -36.34 3.22
CA LYS A 701 54.41 -37.46 4.15
C LYS A 701 55.58 -38.45 4.15
N THR A 702 56.23 -38.66 3.00
CA THR A 702 57.41 -39.54 2.88
C THR A 702 58.72 -38.85 3.30
N GLY A 703 58.67 -37.61 3.81
CA GLY A 703 59.83 -36.92 4.39
C GLY A 703 60.88 -36.47 3.37
N LYS A 704 60.57 -36.49 2.07
CA LYS A 704 61.47 -36.04 0.99
C LYS A 704 61.49 -34.52 0.83
N ILE A 705 60.51 -33.81 1.39
CA ILE A 705 60.43 -32.34 1.43
C ILE A 705 60.29 -31.90 2.89
N LYS A 706 61.24 -31.12 3.40
CA LYS A 706 61.15 -30.48 4.72
C LYS A 706 60.60 -29.06 4.56
N LEU A 707 59.37 -28.83 5.03
CA LEU A 707 58.79 -27.49 5.08
C LEU A 707 59.34 -26.72 6.30
N PRO A 708 59.82 -25.48 6.14
CA PRO A 708 60.33 -24.67 7.24
C PRO A 708 59.20 -24.22 8.18
N GLY A 709 59.39 -24.45 9.48
CA GLY A 709 58.43 -24.08 10.52
C GLY A 709 58.37 -22.57 10.75
N GLY A 710 57.28 -21.95 10.32
CA GLY A 710 56.95 -20.54 10.57
C GLY A 710 55.69 -20.42 11.44
N LYS A 711 55.79 -19.61 12.49
CA LYS A 711 54.76 -19.35 13.51
C LYS A 711 53.49 -18.75 12.89
N LYS A 712 52.32 -19.27 13.28
CA LYS A 712 50.99 -18.78 12.86
C LYS A 712 50.69 -17.40 13.45
N LYS A 713 50.39 -16.42 12.60
CA LYS A 713 49.26 -15.50 12.80
C LYS A 713 48.19 -15.92 11.79
N SER A 714 46.97 -16.15 12.27
CA SER A 714 45.82 -16.57 11.47
C SER A 714 45.47 -15.46 10.48
N THR A 715 45.62 -15.74 9.18
CA THR A 715 45.18 -14.91 8.06
C THR A 715 43.68 -15.09 7.74
N PHE A 716 42.93 -15.78 8.61
CA PHE A 716 41.50 -16.00 8.41
C PHE A 716 40.64 -14.77 8.77
N ASP A 717 41.11 -13.93 9.71
CA ASP A 717 40.41 -12.67 10.07
C ASP A 717 40.58 -11.56 9.01
N ALA A 718 41.58 -11.68 8.14
CA ALA A 718 41.78 -10.76 7.02
C ALA A 718 40.90 -11.14 5.81
N PHE A 719 40.55 -12.43 5.66
CA PHE A 719 39.76 -12.93 4.52
C PHE A 719 38.26 -12.78 4.74
N LYS A 720 37.79 -12.74 6.00
CA LYS A 720 36.37 -12.47 6.33
C LYS A 720 35.96 -11.02 6.05
N LYS A 721 36.92 -10.09 5.95
CA LYS A 721 36.67 -8.67 5.72
C LYS A 721 36.56 -8.28 4.23
N GLU A 722 36.68 -9.25 3.32
CA GLU A 722 36.77 -9.01 1.87
C GLU A 722 35.64 -9.69 1.08
N PHE A 723 34.70 -10.35 1.76
CA PHE A 723 33.52 -11.02 1.16
C PHE A 723 32.17 -10.57 1.77
N GLU A 724 32.12 -9.40 2.42
CA GLU A 724 30.83 -8.70 2.58
C GLU A 724 30.47 -8.07 1.22
N PHE A 725 29.66 -8.77 0.44
CA PHE A 725 29.02 -8.20 -0.73
C PHE A 725 27.91 -7.27 -0.24
N LYS A 726 28.25 -5.99 -0.04
CA LYS A 726 27.26 -4.93 0.18
C LYS A 726 26.90 -4.34 -1.18
N PRO A 727 25.62 -4.33 -1.60
CA PRO A 727 25.20 -3.45 -2.69
C PRO A 727 25.59 -2.02 -2.29
N THR A 728 26.36 -1.37 -3.15
CA THR A 728 26.96 -0.07 -2.87
C THR A 728 25.96 1.01 -3.29
N PHE A 729 25.19 1.55 -2.34
CA PHE A 729 24.48 2.81 -2.54
C PHE A 729 25.48 3.96 -2.68
N PRO A 730 25.22 4.97 -3.53
CA PRO A 730 26.19 6.01 -3.84
C PRO A 730 26.50 6.88 -2.62
N THR A 731 27.71 6.72 -2.07
CA THR A 731 28.31 7.73 -1.19
C THR A 731 28.57 9.01 -1.99
N LYS A 732 27.94 10.13 -1.59
CA LYS A 732 28.18 11.48 -2.12
C LYS A 732 29.68 11.82 -2.12
N PRO A 733 30.22 12.44 -3.18
CA PRO A 733 31.60 12.93 -3.17
C PRO A 733 31.74 14.13 -2.21
N SER A 734 32.77 14.05 -1.37
CA SER A 734 33.26 15.10 -0.49
C SER A 734 33.40 16.44 -1.22
N THR A 735 32.89 17.49 -0.59
CA THR A 735 32.97 18.90 -0.98
C THR A 735 34.39 19.26 -1.46
N GLN A 736 34.54 19.49 -2.76
CA GLN A 736 35.82 19.90 -3.32
C GLN A 736 36.19 21.32 -2.88
N GLN A 737 37.33 21.39 -2.20
CA GLN A 737 38.12 22.57 -1.93
C GLN A 737 38.29 23.46 -3.17
N SER A 738 38.01 24.74 -2.96
CA SER A 738 38.31 25.86 -3.84
C SER A 738 39.78 25.86 -4.31
N THR A 739 39.93 26.20 -5.58
CA THR A 739 41.13 26.14 -6.41
C THR A 739 42.25 27.07 -5.95
N LYS A 740 43.51 26.61 -6.08
CA LYS A 740 44.69 27.49 -6.20
C LYS A 740 45.58 27.06 -7.37
N PRO A 741 46.03 27.98 -8.23
CA PRO A 741 46.96 27.66 -9.30
C PRO A 741 48.43 27.88 -8.93
N ALA A 742 49.27 27.02 -9.53
CA ALA A 742 50.68 27.11 -9.91
C ALA A 742 51.79 27.35 -8.84
N THR A 743 52.78 26.47 -8.94
CA THR A 743 54.00 26.25 -8.13
C THR A 743 55.09 27.32 -8.26
N ARG A 744 55.77 27.63 -7.14
CA ARG A 744 57.24 27.84 -6.98
C ARG A 744 57.64 27.98 -5.48
N PRO A 745 58.92 27.80 -5.09
CA PRO A 745 59.31 26.97 -3.95
C PRO A 745 59.49 27.67 -2.59
N PHE A 746 59.14 26.91 -1.55
CA PHE A 746 59.69 26.82 -0.18
C PHE A 746 60.40 28.03 0.47
N THR A 747 59.73 28.61 1.47
CA THR A 747 60.37 29.10 2.71
C THR A 747 59.36 29.02 3.86
N LYS A 748 59.68 28.27 4.92
CA LYS A 748 58.88 28.21 6.17
C LYS A 748 59.08 29.50 6.98
N PRO A 749 58.02 30.01 7.63
CA PRO A 749 58.16 30.66 8.93
C PRO A 749 57.34 29.95 10.02
N THR A 750 58.04 29.64 11.10
CA THR A 750 57.56 29.15 12.38
C THR A 750 57.06 30.30 13.25
N THR A 751 55.76 30.38 13.51
CA THR A 751 55.21 31.01 14.72
C THR A 751 53.73 30.63 14.85
N LYS A 752 53.38 29.85 15.89
CA LYS A 752 51.99 29.67 16.33
C LYS A 752 51.42 31.02 16.80
N SER A 753 50.13 31.25 16.59
CA SER A 753 49.49 32.50 17.00
C SER A 753 49.35 32.59 18.51
N LYS A 754 49.13 33.81 19.02
CA LYS A 754 48.99 34.07 20.45
C LYS A 754 47.75 33.37 21.03
N GLU A 755 46.70 33.20 20.22
CA GLU A 755 45.48 32.48 20.61
C GLU A 755 45.74 30.98 20.80
N GLU A 756 46.53 30.35 19.93
CA GLU A 756 46.87 28.92 20.06
C GLU A 756 47.70 28.62 21.31
N MET A 757 48.51 29.60 21.75
CA MET A 757 49.32 29.46 22.96
C MET A 757 48.50 29.60 24.25
N GLU A 758 47.44 30.42 24.24
CA GLU A 758 46.53 30.57 25.37
C GLU A 758 45.52 29.42 25.46
N LEU A 759 45.13 28.83 24.32
CA LEU A 759 44.33 27.60 24.29
C LEU A 759 45.12 26.41 24.84
N ASP A 760 46.38 26.22 24.41
CA ASP A 760 47.26 25.14 24.92
C ASP A 760 47.53 25.29 26.43
N LYS A 761 47.57 26.53 26.95
CA LYS A 761 47.71 26.80 28.40
C LYS A 761 46.44 26.46 29.18
N SER A 762 45.27 26.80 28.64
CA SER A 762 43.98 26.57 29.29
C SER A 762 43.64 25.08 29.40
N ILE A 763 43.99 24.31 28.36
CA ILE A 763 43.81 22.84 28.35
C ILE A 763 44.71 22.19 29.42
N LYS A 764 45.94 22.68 29.59
CA LYS A 764 46.88 22.14 30.57
C LYS A 764 46.47 22.40 32.01
N GLU A 765 45.91 23.57 32.30
CA GLU A 765 45.38 23.91 33.63
C GLU A 765 44.11 23.09 33.95
N ALA A 766 43.27 22.80 32.95
CA ALA A 766 42.12 21.90 33.11
C ALA A 766 42.53 20.44 33.39
N GLU A 767 43.59 19.94 32.74
CA GLU A 767 44.12 18.60 33.00
C GLU A 767 44.74 18.43 34.39
N GLU A 768 45.31 19.49 34.97
CA GLU A 768 45.84 19.47 36.34
C GLU A 768 44.74 19.50 37.40
N LEU A 769 43.61 20.16 37.12
CA LEU A 769 42.44 20.18 38.00
C LEU A 769 41.69 18.85 38.03
N LEU A 770 41.70 18.10 36.92
CA LEU A 770 41.12 16.75 36.86
C LEU A 770 41.99 15.66 37.53
N LYS A 771 43.23 15.99 37.91
CA LYS A 771 44.16 15.08 38.60
C LYS A 771 44.29 15.34 40.11
N LYS A 772 43.57 16.32 40.64
CA LYS A 772 43.38 16.54 42.08
C LYS A 772 41.98 16.10 42.48
#